data_AF-A0A9D6T6B3-F1
#
_entry.id   AF-A0A9D6T6B3-F1
#
_cell.length_a   1.000
_cell.length_b   1.000
_cell.length_c   1.000
_cell.angle_alpha   90.00
_cell.angle_beta   90.00
_cell.angle_gamma   90.00
#
_symmetry.space_group_name_H-M   'P 1'
#
loop_
_entity.id
_entity.type
_entity.pdbx_description
1 polymer ?
#
loop_
_entity_poly.entity_id
_entity_poly.type
_entity_poly.pdbx_seq_one_letter_code
_entity_poly.pdbx_strand_id
1 'polypeptide(L)'
;MRTTTVLAARLLLALLAASPWGLAKAHAQVAFGTKKYDYQPADVLPEATEFERKDSYWEGYGPGAEERRSLLGYVFVTDDLVQIPGYSGHSINTLVGINPAGKIVGVKIVQHAEPIVLIGLSEQVIHDFVAQYVGKDIRDRILISDQPHEGYTRVDGISGATVTAVAENATILEAGRTVGRAVGIVKAYEVRKRRPLKQFAPHTWRDLVAVGALGQLVLKADEVGGSGSEPVLNVRFTVLDPPVIGKNLVGERYYQMVQERVEKEGGSALYICSEGELSFKGAGFARGGIFDRFSIEQGKDQFVFRDTDYLNLPEPPIEGAPALREGGIFFLKNRNFDPTQPFVFHLTIPYRVQDRRAYGTFLAPFELPAAFIEEDLPFWRTRWQASALNTVAFALFLLVTAAIFAARQQLLAYRKLLHRSIAVVAAVWVGLVLKAQPSATQILTPANAAVRRVFPFEVFLSEPMIFLFWIAIAVSLVVWGRGFFCGWLCPYGALLELLAAGWKRIAPKQLHRRIDAWDPGRLGRAGKYVTFLVILAVALVSLPLAEMLDEVEPFKTFILRLARPFHFVAYFAVITLVSAVVYRFFCRFVCPLGGALAIPSRKPLLPLFRWEQCKTCKICYKGCEPKAIAYETGRINYGECLQCWDCQSTGMDQGVCPELIVAKREQRTPRPLVVLALLSAATLAVGVAQAAERVVLPGTGAITAAIAAGNDGDTIRLKPGVYSESVVIDKALALVGEDGAIIDAGGRSHVVAIASPNVRLEGVTLRSSGRGDAEVSHAGVRVEQSATDAQIINNRIEQSHFGIWIHGAERALIRGNHVAGLAELQQNARGNCVHLWSARGAVIADNDLDHCRDGIYMDLSMDATVTGNTVRNSRYAIHTMWCDRGNFSDNVVADNYVGLALMFSKNLDTSRNTLHNNSTHGLLLMQVTRSRANDNVIVGNTKGLFLYNSLFNTVRGNFIARNNLGVHYWGGSEDNDISENSFMANEIQVKYVSARDQTWNGNFWGDYVGWDLNNDGRGDVPYRSNTLVDALLWKYPSAKLLLSSPAFQVLAFAEREFPVIAAPKAVDNAPHMTPVTPNWTALLDRYPAAPKNYYGTLTKLEHLPGEN
;
A
#
# COMPACT_ATOMS: atom_id res chain seq x y z
N MET A 1 62.89 -6.22 -14.14
CA MET A 1 61.69 -6.58 -13.34
C MET A 1 60.55 -5.60 -13.62
N ARG A 2 59.51 -5.97 -14.39
CA ARG A 2 58.14 -5.38 -14.34
C ARG A 2 57.14 -6.13 -15.27
N THR A 3 57.27 -7.45 -15.37
CA THR A 3 56.54 -8.30 -16.34
C THR A 3 56.04 -9.62 -15.74
N THR A 4 55.99 -9.74 -14.41
CA THR A 4 55.70 -11.00 -13.69
C THR A 4 54.42 -10.99 -12.86
N THR A 5 53.75 -9.84 -12.69
CA THR A 5 52.55 -9.69 -11.84
C THR A 5 51.21 -9.75 -12.60
N VAL A 6 51.21 -9.77 -13.93
CA VAL A 6 49.97 -9.80 -14.75
C VAL A 6 49.57 -11.22 -15.17
N LEU A 7 50.52 -12.17 -15.20
CA LEU A 7 50.26 -13.55 -15.64
C LEU A 7 49.57 -14.40 -14.57
N ALA A 8 49.94 -14.22 -13.29
CA ALA A 8 49.38 -14.99 -12.18
C ALA A 8 47.85 -14.80 -12.01
N ALA A 9 47.35 -13.59 -12.24
CA ALA A 9 45.92 -13.27 -12.18
C ALA A 9 45.08 -13.96 -13.27
N ARG A 10 45.69 -14.41 -14.37
CA ARG A 10 44.99 -15.14 -15.44
C ARG A 10 45.04 -16.66 -15.29
N LEU A 11 46.03 -17.23 -14.60
CA LEU A 11 46.03 -18.66 -14.28
C LEU A 11 44.96 -19.03 -13.24
N LEU A 12 44.72 -18.20 -12.22
CA LEU A 12 43.68 -18.47 -11.21
C LEU A 12 42.26 -18.53 -11.80
N LEU A 13 41.99 -17.76 -12.86
CA LEU A 13 40.70 -17.77 -13.57
C LEU A 13 40.54 -18.94 -14.55
N ALA A 14 41.63 -19.60 -14.96
CA ALA A 14 41.58 -20.80 -15.79
C ALA A 14 41.40 -22.09 -14.94
N LEU A 15 41.91 -22.11 -13.71
CA LEU A 15 41.85 -23.27 -12.82
C LEU A 15 40.48 -23.49 -12.14
N LEU A 16 39.55 -22.53 -12.24
CA LEU A 16 38.15 -22.70 -11.84
C LEU A 16 37.29 -23.39 -12.92
N ALA A 17 37.86 -23.73 -14.08
CA ALA A 17 37.13 -24.34 -15.20
C ALA A 17 37.33 -25.87 -15.34
N ALA A 18 38.06 -26.52 -14.44
CA ALA A 18 38.46 -27.93 -14.60
C ALA A 18 38.56 -28.72 -13.28
N SER A 19 37.40 -29.09 -12.69
CA SER A 19 37.31 -30.18 -11.70
C SER A 19 36.17 -31.14 -12.05
N PRO A 20 36.44 -32.39 -12.46
CA PRO A 20 35.39 -33.38 -12.62
C PRO A 20 35.06 -34.01 -11.26
N TRP A 21 33.81 -33.86 -10.80
CA TRP A 21 33.01 -34.83 -10.03
C TRP A 21 31.66 -34.16 -9.67
N GLY A 22 30.55 -34.79 -10.06
CA GLY A 22 29.21 -34.20 -10.03
C GLY A 22 28.21 -35.04 -10.82
N LEU A 23 28.04 -36.30 -10.38
CA LEU A 23 27.23 -37.30 -11.05
C LEU A 23 25.72 -37.07 -10.89
N ALA A 24 24.95 -37.71 -11.78
CA ALA A 24 23.51 -37.94 -11.67
C ALA A 24 22.59 -36.70 -11.60
N LYS A 25 22.29 -36.11 -12.77
CA LYS A 25 20.96 -35.50 -12.98
C LYS A 25 19.90 -36.59 -12.92
N ALA A 26 19.18 -36.68 -11.80
CA ALA A 26 18.03 -37.59 -11.67
C ALA A 26 16.96 -37.23 -12.72
N HIS A 27 16.50 -38.22 -13.48
CA HIS A 27 15.38 -38.06 -14.40
C HIS A 27 14.06 -38.18 -13.63
N ALA A 28 13.47 -37.04 -13.27
CA ALA A 28 12.16 -36.96 -12.60
C ALA A 28 11.38 -35.69 -13.01
N GLN A 29 11.43 -35.32 -14.29
CA GLN A 29 10.51 -34.33 -14.87
C GLN A 29 9.77 -34.97 -16.04
N VAL A 30 8.53 -35.39 -15.79
CA VAL A 30 7.52 -35.54 -16.85
C VAL A 30 7.07 -34.14 -17.25
N ALA A 31 6.85 -33.90 -18.54
CA ALA A 31 6.89 -32.56 -19.10
C ALA A 31 5.71 -31.65 -18.69
N PHE A 32 6.03 -30.56 -17.99
CA PHE A 32 5.20 -29.34 -17.90
C PHE A 32 5.88 -28.16 -18.63
N GLY A 33 6.46 -28.45 -19.79
CA GLY A 33 7.18 -27.49 -20.64
C GLY A 33 7.03 -27.73 -22.15
N THR A 34 6.18 -28.67 -22.55
CA THR A 34 5.69 -28.79 -23.92
C THR A 34 4.41 -27.96 -24.04
N LYS A 35 4.30 -27.12 -25.09
CA LYS A 35 3.03 -26.43 -25.42
C LYS A 35 1.89 -27.46 -25.40
N LYS A 36 0.73 -27.11 -24.81
CA LYS A 36 -0.47 -27.96 -24.93
C LYS A 36 -1.03 -27.91 -26.35
N TYR A 37 -0.90 -26.75 -27.01
CA TYR A 37 -1.31 -26.52 -28.39
C TYR A 37 -0.16 -25.88 -29.17
N ASP A 38 0.31 -26.54 -30.25
CA ASP A 38 1.44 -26.04 -31.05
C ASP A 38 1.03 -25.00 -32.11
N TYR A 39 0.39 -23.92 -31.65
CA TYR A 39 0.06 -22.78 -32.49
C TYR A 39 1.30 -22.08 -33.04
N GLN A 40 1.20 -21.64 -34.28
CA GLN A 40 2.19 -20.86 -35.04
C GLN A 40 1.75 -19.40 -35.12
N PRO A 41 2.67 -18.44 -35.39
CA PRO A 41 2.31 -17.02 -35.50
C PRO A 41 1.20 -16.70 -36.52
N ALA A 42 1.07 -17.50 -37.58
CA ALA A 42 0.00 -17.39 -38.57
C ALA A 42 -1.41 -17.66 -38.00
N ASP A 43 -1.55 -18.44 -36.92
CA ASP A 43 -2.86 -18.77 -36.32
C ASP A 43 -3.54 -17.58 -35.62
N VAL A 44 -2.79 -16.49 -35.42
CA VAL A 44 -3.28 -15.20 -34.88
C VAL A 44 -3.06 -14.01 -35.80
N LEU A 45 -2.31 -14.18 -36.90
CA LEU A 45 -2.09 -13.18 -37.94
C LEU A 45 -2.06 -13.86 -39.33
N PRO A 46 -3.20 -14.39 -39.83
CA PRO A 46 -3.23 -15.26 -41.01
C PRO A 46 -2.96 -14.54 -42.34
N GLU A 47 -2.94 -13.20 -42.35
CA GLU A 47 -2.58 -12.40 -43.52
C GLU A 47 -1.06 -12.32 -43.75
N ALA A 48 -0.24 -12.65 -42.74
CA ALA A 48 1.22 -12.59 -42.83
C ALA A 48 1.83 -13.91 -43.32
N THR A 49 2.73 -13.80 -44.30
CA THR A 49 3.42 -14.91 -44.96
C THR A 49 4.87 -15.11 -44.49
N GLU A 50 5.47 -14.09 -43.87
CA GLU A 50 6.83 -14.10 -43.32
C GLU A 50 6.78 -13.54 -41.88
N PHE A 51 7.56 -14.12 -40.96
CA PHE A 51 7.62 -13.68 -39.56
C PHE A 51 9.07 -13.49 -39.08
N GLU A 52 9.43 -12.26 -38.70
CA GLU A 52 10.77 -11.94 -38.19
C GLU A 52 10.75 -11.78 -36.67
N ARG A 53 11.48 -12.64 -35.93
CA ARG A 53 11.54 -12.58 -34.47
C ARG A 53 12.48 -11.47 -33.98
N LYS A 54 11.97 -10.59 -33.12
CA LYS A 54 12.73 -9.69 -32.24
C LYS A 54 12.81 -10.29 -30.83
N ASP A 55 13.45 -9.59 -29.90
CA ASP A 55 13.74 -10.10 -28.55
C ASP A 55 12.51 -10.71 -27.83
N SER A 56 11.35 -10.06 -27.90
CA SER A 56 10.12 -10.47 -27.18
C SER A 56 8.83 -10.50 -28.02
N TYR A 57 8.91 -10.31 -29.34
CA TYR A 57 7.77 -10.38 -30.26
C TYR A 57 8.23 -10.70 -31.70
N TRP A 58 7.30 -11.02 -32.58
CA TRP A 58 7.51 -11.23 -34.01
C TRP A 58 6.85 -10.10 -34.81
N GLU A 59 7.51 -9.65 -35.88
CA GLU A 59 6.93 -8.81 -36.92
C GLU A 59 6.39 -9.70 -38.04
N GLY A 60 5.10 -9.57 -38.36
CA GLY A 60 4.45 -10.32 -39.43
C GLY A 60 4.36 -9.50 -40.72
N TYR A 61 4.90 -10.04 -41.81
CA TYR A 61 5.02 -9.40 -43.11
C TYR A 61 4.21 -10.13 -44.19
N GLY A 62 3.69 -9.38 -45.15
CA GLY A 62 3.00 -9.91 -46.34
C GLY A 62 3.33 -9.14 -47.63
N PRO A 63 2.76 -9.55 -48.77
CA PRO A 63 3.05 -8.95 -50.07
C PRO A 63 2.60 -7.49 -50.16
N GLY A 64 3.56 -6.57 -50.30
CA GLY A 64 3.30 -5.16 -50.58
C GLY A 64 3.45 -4.81 -52.07
N ALA A 65 3.20 -3.54 -52.40
CA ALA A 65 3.48 -3.00 -53.73
C ALA A 65 4.99 -2.85 -53.96
N GLU A 66 5.42 -2.93 -55.23
CA GLU A 66 6.80 -2.70 -55.68
C GLU A 66 7.87 -3.54 -54.92
N GLU A 67 7.64 -4.86 -54.85
CA GLU A 67 8.57 -5.87 -54.30
C GLU A 67 9.00 -5.68 -52.83
N ARG A 68 8.38 -4.73 -52.10
CA ARG A 68 8.64 -4.52 -50.67
C ARG A 68 7.68 -5.32 -49.80
N ARG A 69 8.23 -6.08 -48.84
CA ARG A 69 7.46 -6.71 -47.76
C ARG A 69 6.75 -5.63 -46.93
N SER A 70 5.43 -5.76 -46.75
CA SER A 70 4.59 -4.84 -45.98
C SER A 70 4.38 -5.38 -44.57
N LEU A 71 4.49 -4.54 -43.55
CA LEU A 71 4.26 -4.93 -42.15
C LEU A 71 2.75 -5.00 -41.87
N LEU A 72 2.24 -6.21 -41.62
CA LEU A 72 0.81 -6.48 -41.41
C LEU A 72 0.42 -6.61 -39.94
N GLY A 73 1.40 -6.78 -39.04
CA GLY A 73 1.14 -6.80 -37.60
C GLY A 73 2.32 -7.27 -36.77
N TYR A 74 2.05 -7.45 -35.48
CA TYR A 74 2.97 -7.99 -34.49
C TYR A 74 2.31 -9.17 -33.78
N VAL A 75 3.06 -10.23 -33.55
CA VAL A 75 2.62 -11.41 -32.79
C VAL A 75 3.50 -11.56 -31.56
N PHE A 76 2.95 -11.98 -30.43
CA PHE A 76 3.73 -12.21 -29.21
C PHE A 76 3.11 -13.32 -28.35
N VAL A 77 3.94 -13.88 -27.48
CA VAL A 77 3.58 -14.88 -26.47
C VAL A 77 3.55 -14.15 -25.13
N THR A 78 2.46 -14.26 -24.37
CA THR A 78 2.29 -13.48 -23.14
C THR A 78 3.36 -13.78 -22.09
N ASP A 79 3.75 -15.05 -21.95
CA ASP A 79 4.69 -15.51 -20.92
C ASP A 79 6.15 -15.04 -21.17
N ASP A 80 6.50 -14.66 -22.41
CA ASP A 80 7.78 -13.99 -22.77
C ASP A 80 7.81 -12.51 -22.31
N LEU A 81 6.68 -11.96 -21.83
CA LEU A 81 6.49 -10.53 -21.53
C LEU A 81 6.00 -10.25 -20.10
N VAL A 82 4.95 -10.95 -19.66
CA VAL A 82 4.30 -10.79 -18.35
C VAL A 82 3.79 -12.14 -17.82
N GLN A 83 4.18 -12.47 -16.59
CA GLN A 83 3.85 -13.75 -15.95
C GLN A 83 2.85 -13.54 -14.80
N ILE A 84 1.57 -13.35 -15.14
CA ILE A 84 0.46 -13.20 -14.19
C ILE A 84 -0.19 -14.58 -13.97
N PRO A 85 -0.26 -15.10 -12.72
CA PRO A 85 -0.77 -16.44 -12.47
C PRO A 85 -2.30 -16.47 -12.42
N GLY A 86 -2.89 -17.55 -12.94
CA GLY A 86 -4.30 -17.90 -12.79
C GLY A 86 -4.60 -18.64 -11.48
N TYR A 87 -5.73 -19.36 -11.43
CA TYR A 87 -6.13 -20.17 -10.27
C TYR A 87 -5.11 -21.27 -9.94
N SER A 88 -4.43 -21.79 -10.96
CA SER A 88 -3.36 -22.80 -10.85
C SER A 88 -2.10 -22.32 -10.12
N GLY A 89 -1.92 -21.00 -9.92
CA GLY A 89 -0.63 -20.42 -9.53
C GLY A 89 0.40 -20.35 -10.67
N HIS A 90 0.05 -20.83 -11.87
CA HIS A 90 0.83 -20.72 -13.10
C HIS A 90 0.20 -19.69 -14.05
N SER A 91 1.01 -19.11 -14.94
CA SER A 91 0.53 -18.20 -15.98
C SER A 91 -0.32 -18.92 -17.03
N ILE A 92 -1.29 -18.20 -17.58
CA ILE A 92 -2.01 -18.60 -18.78
C ILE A 92 -1.19 -18.10 -19.97
N ASN A 93 -0.59 -19.03 -20.70
CA ASN A 93 0.32 -18.72 -21.78
C ASN A 93 -0.48 -18.63 -23.09
N THR A 94 -0.56 -17.42 -23.64
CA THR A 94 -1.44 -17.06 -24.75
C THR A 94 -0.65 -16.38 -25.86
N LEU A 95 -0.87 -16.84 -27.09
CA LEU A 95 -0.39 -16.24 -28.32
C LEU A 95 -1.38 -15.16 -28.76
N VAL A 96 -0.90 -13.95 -29.01
CA VAL A 96 -1.72 -12.78 -29.38
C VAL A 96 -1.16 -12.13 -30.63
N GLY A 97 -2.04 -11.82 -31.59
CA GLY A 97 -1.74 -11.03 -32.78
C GLY A 97 -2.39 -9.66 -32.70
N ILE A 98 -1.64 -8.59 -32.98
CA ILE A 98 -2.12 -7.21 -33.10
C ILE A 98 -1.73 -6.61 -34.46
N ASN A 99 -2.57 -5.76 -35.02
CA ASN A 99 -2.24 -5.02 -36.25
C ASN A 99 -1.46 -3.72 -35.94
N PRO A 100 -0.86 -3.02 -36.94
CA PRO A 100 -0.08 -1.81 -36.73
C PRO A 100 -0.87 -0.61 -36.17
N ALA A 101 -2.21 -0.69 -36.16
CA ALA A 101 -3.05 0.32 -35.54
C ALA A 101 -3.29 0.08 -34.04
N GLY A 102 -2.98 -1.12 -33.51
CA GLY A 102 -3.22 -1.50 -32.11
C GLY A 102 -4.44 -2.40 -31.86
N LYS A 103 -5.15 -2.85 -32.89
CA LYS A 103 -6.28 -3.78 -32.73
C LYS A 103 -5.80 -5.22 -32.64
N ILE A 104 -6.38 -5.98 -31.71
CA ILE A 104 -6.20 -7.42 -31.57
C ILE A 104 -6.90 -8.11 -32.74
N VAL A 105 -6.17 -8.93 -33.49
CA VAL A 105 -6.65 -9.66 -34.67
C VAL A 105 -6.74 -11.18 -34.46
N GLY A 106 -6.05 -11.72 -33.45
CA GLY A 106 -6.18 -13.11 -33.04
C GLY A 106 -5.66 -13.36 -31.63
N VAL A 107 -6.27 -14.33 -30.92
CA VAL A 107 -5.86 -14.77 -29.59
C VAL A 107 -6.01 -16.28 -29.50
N LYS A 108 -4.99 -16.99 -28.98
CA LYS A 108 -4.98 -18.46 -28.81
C LYS A 108 -4.20 -18.86 -27.55
N ILE A 109 -4.84 -19.57 -26.63
CA ILE A 109 -4.16 -20.13 -25.44
C ILE A 109 -3.27 -21.29 -25.90
N VAL A 110 -1.96 -21.17 -25.65
CA VAL A 110 -0.90 -22.15 -25.98
C VAL A 110 -0.78 -23.21 -24.89
N GLN A 111 -0.90 -22.79 -23.63
CA GLN A 111 -0.80 -23.66 -22.45
C GLN A 111 -1.48 -23.00 -21.24
N HIS A 112 -2.22 -23.78 -20.45
CA HIS A 112 -2.74 -23.39 -19.14
C HIS A 112 -2.80 -24.63 -18.23
N ALA A 113 -2.99 -24.41 -16.93
CA ALA A 113 -3.06 -25.46 -15.92
C ALA A 113 -4.32 -25.36 -15.01
N GLU A 114 -5.36 -24.66 -15.47
CA GLU A 114 -6.43 -24.16 -14.61
C GLU A 114 -7.36 -25.28 -14.07
N PRO A 115 -7.35 -25.56 -12.74
CA PRO A 115 -8.05 -26.73 -12.17
C PRO A 115 -9.58 -26.70 -12.37
N ILE A 116 -10.17 -25.51 -12.49
CA ILE A 116 -11.63 -25.34 -12.66
C ILE A 116 -12.15 -25.99 -13.95
N VAL A 117 -11.31 -26.09 -14.99
CA VAL A 117 -11.59 -26.84 -16.23
C VAL A 117 -11.28 -28.33 -16.07
N LEU A 118 -10.28 -28.69 -15.26
CA LEU A 118 -9.94 -30.10 -15.00
C LEU A 118 -10.93 -30.80 -14.06
N ILE A 119 -11.74 -30.05 -13.31
CA ILE A 119 -12.62 -30.57 -12.24
C ILE A 119 -14.12 -30.40 -12.57
N GLY A 120 -14.52 -29.69 -13.65
CA GLY A 120 -15.92 -29.69 -14.07
C GLY A 120 -16.38 -28.76 -15.20
N LEU A 121 -15.63 -27.70 -15.57
CA LEU A 121 -15.99 -26.86 -16.73
C LEU A 121 -15.38 -27.41 -18.02
N SER A 122 -16.06 -27.27 -19.16
CA SER A 122 -15.47 -27.64 -20.45
C SER A 122 -14.38 -26.65 -20.87
N GLU A 123 -13.30 -27.15 -21.47
CA GLU A 123 -12.15 -26.32 -21.86
C GLU A 123 -12.50 -25.24 -22.91
N GLN A 124 -13.54 -25.49 -23.71
CA GLN A 124 -14.10 -24.54 -24.65
C GLN A 124 -14.45 -23.19 -24.00
N VAL A 125 -14.86 -23.18 -22.72
CA VAL A 125 -15.28 -21.95 -22.01
C VAL A 125 -14.15 -20.91 -21.92
N ILE A 126 -12.88 -21.31 -21.74
CA ILE A 126 -11.77 -20.35 -21.73
C ILE A 126 -11.41 -19.92 -23.17
N HIS A 127 -11.56 -20.81 -24.15
CA HIS A 127 -11.39 -20.44 -25.57
C HIS A 127 -12.44 -19.43 -26.04
N ASP A 128 -13.70 -19.58 -25.62
CA ASP A 128 -14.79 -18.65 -25.89
C ASP A 128 -14.56 -17.30 -25.18
N PHE A 129 -14.00 -17.32 -23.96
CA PHE A 129 -13.59 -16.10 -23.26
C PHE A 129 -12.53 -15.31 -24.04
N VAL A 130 -11.41 -15.93 -24.43
CA VAL A 130 -10.33 -15.21 -25.14
C VAL A 130 -10.73 -14.79 -26.56
N ALA A 131 -11.66 -15.51 -27.20
CA ALA A 131 -12.20 -15.12 -28.51
C ALA A 131 -12.88 -13.74 -28.48
N GLN A 132 -13.42 -13.31 -27.33
CA GLN A 132 -14.04 -11.99 -27.18
C GLN A 132 -13.05 -10.83 -27.38
N TYR A 133 -11.73 -11.04 -27.28
CA TYR A 133 -10.74 -9.96 -27.40
C TYR A 133 -10.47 -9.55 -28.85
N VAL A 134 -10.83 -10.38 -29.83
CA VAL A 134 -10.63 -10.08 -31.25
C VAL A 134 -11.47 -8.84 -31.67
N GLY A 135 -10.84 -7.93 -32.40
CA GLY A 135 -11.43 -6.66 -32.87
C GLY A 135 -11.34 -5.48 -31.88
N LYS A 136 -11.08 -5.76 -30.59
CA LYS A 136 -10.84 -4.73 -29.54
C LYS A 136 -9.42 -4.15 -29.67
N ASP A 137 -9.16 -3.00 -29.06
CA ASP A 137 -7.89 -2.28 -29.15
C ASP A 137 -7.07 -2.40 -27.85
N ILE A 138 -5.74 -2.56 -27.94
CA ILE A 138 -4.87 -2.62 -26.75
C ILE A 138 -4.90 -1.33 -25.90
N ARG A 139 -5.39 -0.22 -26.48
CA ARG A 139 -5.58 1.08 -25.81
C ARG A 139 -6.97 1.21 -25.18
N ASP A 140 -7.87 0.25 -25.36
CA ASP A 140 -9.17 0.22 -24.69
C ASP A 140 -9.00 -0.02 -23.18
N ARG A 141 -10.04 0.34 -22.42
CA ARG A 141 -10.17 0.03 -20.99
C ARG A 141 -11.19 -1.10 -20.88
N ILE A 142 -10.73 -2.34 -20.82
CA ILE A 142 -11.63 -3.51 -20.81
C ILE A 142 -12.04 -3.83 -19.36
N LEU A 143 -13.34 -4.07 -19.14
CA LEU A 143 -13.88 -4.57 -17.87
C LEU A 143 -14.61 -5.90 -18.07
N ILE A 144 -14.44 -6.78 -17.09
CA ILE A 144 -15.25 -7.99 -16.91
C ILE A 144 -16.49 -7.58 -16.11
N SER A 145 -17.65 -7.49 -16.77
CA SER A 145 -18.89 -6.97 -16.17
C SER A 145 -20.08 -7.30 -17.08
N ASP A 146 -21.22 -7.69 -16.53
CA ASP A 146 -22.48 -7.80 -17.27
C ASP A 146 -23.20 -6.46 -17.41
N GLN A 147 -22.86 -5.49 -16.57
CA GLN A 147 -23.35 -4.11 -16.68
C GLN A 147 -22.44 -3.27 -17.59
N PRO A 148 -22.99 -2.39 -18.45
CA PRO A 148 -22.21 -1.45 -19.25
C PRO A 148 -21.70 -0.27 -18.41
N HIS A 149 -20.45 0.15 -18.64
CA HIS A 149 -19.82 1.29 -17.96
C HIS A 149 -19.32 2.31 -18.97
N GLU A 150 -19.56 3.60 -18.70
CA GLU A 150 -19.14 4.67 -19.62
C GLU A 150 -17.61 4.76 -19.74
N GLY A 151 -17.10 4.78 -20.97
CA GLY A 151 -15.66 4.84 -21.24
C GLY A 151 -14.90 3.51 -21.06
N TYR A 152 -15.61 2.38 -20.95
CA TYR A 152 -15.03 1.04 -20.90
C TYR A 152 -15.62 0.12 -21.98
N THR A 153 -14.84 -0.88 -22.39
CA THR A 153 -15.22 -1.95 -23.31
C THR A 153 -15.58 -3.22 -22.53
N ARG A 154 -16.75 -3.82 -22.78
CA ARG A 154 -17.21 -5.03 -22.08
C ARG A 154 -16.56 -6.32 -22.59
N VAL A 155 -16.27 -7.23 -21.65
CA VAL A 155 -16.02 -8.67 -21.85
C VAL A 155 -16.84 -9.44 -20.80
N ASP A 156 -17.39 -10.59 -21.18
CA ASP A 156 -18.26 -11.43 -20.35
C ASP A 156 -17.40 -12.36 -19.47
N GLY A 157 -17.75 -12.51 -18.19
CA GLY A 157 -16.94 -13.27 -17.21
C GLY A 157 -17.20 -14.79 -17.22
N ILE A 158 -16.18 -15.57 -16.82
CA ILE A 158 -16.32 -17.03 -16.72
C ILE A 158 -16.95 -17.42 -15.37
N SER A 159 -18.17 -17.95 -15.40
CA SER A 159 -18.92 -18.43 -14.23
C SER A 159 -18.11 -19.44 -13.41
N GLY A 160 -17.77 -19.06 -12.17
CA GLY A 160 -16.98 -19.91 -11.25
C GLY A 160 -15.46 -19.89 -11.46
N ALA A 161 -14.95 -19.20 -12.49
CA ALA A 161 -13.52 -19.07 -12.79
C ALA A 161 -13.06 -17.59 -12.82
N THR A 162 -13.52 -16.81 -11.84
CA THR A 162 -13.24 -15.36 -11.75
C THR A 162 -11.75 -15.04 -11.76
N VAL A 163 -10.96 -15.83 -11.03
CA VAL A 163 -9.49 -15.75 -10.97
C VAL A 163 -8.87 -15.87 -12.37
N THR A 164 -9.28 -16.91 -13.11
CA THR A 164 -8.83 -17.22 -14.47
C THR A 164 -9.13 -16.09 -15.44
N ALA A 165 -10.37 -15.57 -15.41
CA ALA A 165 -10.81 -14.48 -16.29
C ALA A 165 -10.08 -13.16 -16.00
N VAL A 166 -9.92 -12.78 -14.72
CA VAL A 166 -9.20 -11.57 -14.31
C VAL A 166 -7.70 -11.65 -14.64
N ALA A 167 -7.08 -12.80 -14.40
CA ALA A 167 -5.67 -13.03 -14.75
C ALA A 167 -5.44 -12.92 -16.26
N GLU A 168 -6.26 -13.57 -17.09
CA GLU A 168 -6.10 -13.56 -18.54
C GLU A 168 -6.38 -12.18 -19.16
N ASN A 169 -7.38 -11.43 -18.65
CA ASN A 169 -7.64 -10.06 -19.07
C ASN A 169 -6.42 -9.14 -18.86
N ALA A 170 -5.82 -9.20 -17.66
CA ALA A 170 -4.61 -8.44 -17.36
C ALA A 170 -3.42 -8.90 -18.22
N THR A 171 -3.28 -10.22 -18.43
CA THR A 171 -2.19 -10.84 -19.19
C THR A 171 -2.19 -10.40 -20.66
N ILE A 172 -3.33 -10.50 -21.36
CA ILE A 172 -3.47 -10.08 -22.76
C ILE A 172 -3.17 -8.58 -22.90
N LEU A 173 -3.71 -7.75 -21.99
CA LEU A 173 -3.61 -6.29 -22.09
C LEU A 173 -2.22 -5.76 -21.72
N GLU A 174 -1.59 -6.23 -20.65
CA GLU A 174 -0.25 -5.75 -20.25
C GLU A 174 0.84 -6.25 -21.21
N ALA A 175 0.72 -7.48 -21.73
CA ALA A 175 1.58 -7.96 -22.82
C ALA A 175 1.40 -7.09 -24.08
N GLY A 176 0.16 -6.90 -24.54
CA GLY A 176 -0.16 -6.13 -25.74
C GLY A 176 0.27 -4.67 -25.66
N ARG A 177 0.12 -4.03 -24.49
CA ARG A 177 0.60 -2.66 -24.25
C ARG A 177 2.12 -2.60 -24.11
N THR A 178 2.78 -3.65 -23.65
CA THR A 178 4.25 -3.72 -23.58
C THR A 178 4.86 -3.79 -24.98
N VAL A 179 4.35 -4.65 -25.87
CA VAL A 179 4.73 -4.65 -27.29
C VAL A 179 4.31 -3.32 -27.95
N GLY A 180 3.09 -2.85 -27.68
CA GLY A 180 2.58 -1.56 -28.17
C GLY A 180 3.45 -0.35 -27.81
N ARG A 181 4.13 -0.37 -26.65
CA ARG A 181 5.13 0.63 -26.25
C ARG A 181 6.43 0.47 -27.03
N ALA A 182 6.94 -0.76 -27.16
CA ALA A 182 8.16 -1.05 -27.90
C ALA A 182 8.08 -0.63 -29.39
N VAL A 183 6.90 -0.79 -30.01
CA VAL A 183 6.65 -0.45 -31.42
C VAL A 183 5.99 0.93 -31.62
N GLY A 184 5.79 1.71 -30.55
CA GLY A 184 5.33 3.10 -30.61
C GLY A 184 3.81 3.33 -30.82
N ILE A 185 2.99 2.27 -30.88
CA ILE A 185 1.50 2.38 -30.91
C ILE A 185 0.96 3.01 -29.62
N VAL A 186 1.60 2.72 -28.50
CA VAL A 186 1.22 3.18 -27.16
C VAL A 186 2.32 4.09 -26.63
N LYS A 187 2.02 5.37 -26.42
CA LYS A 187 2.96 6.28 -25.73
C LYS A 187 3.19 5.81 -24.29
N ALA A 188 4.44 5.83 -23.84
CA ALA A 188 4.75 5.69 -22.42
C ALA A 188 4.06 6.80 -21.62
N TYR A 189 3.52 6.46 -20.45
CA TYR A 189 2.87 7.42 -19.56
C TYR A 189 3.96 8.26 -18.85
N GLU A 190 3.95 9.58 -19.05
CA GLU A 190 4.88 10.47 -18.36
C GLU A 190 4.47 10.62 -16.88
N VAL A 191 5.00 9.74 -16.04
CA VAL A 191 4.88 9.84 -14.58
C VAL A 191 5.48 11.16 -14.08
N ARG A 192 4.62 12.13 -13.82
CA ARG A 192 4.97 13.43 -13.23
C ARG A 192 5.25 13.26 -11.73
N LYS A 193 6.49 12.87 -11.42
CA LYS A 193 7.05 12.63 -10.07
C LYS A 193 6.95 13.82 -9.11
N ARG A 194 5.73 14.18 -8.72
CA ARG A 194 5.43 14.83 -7.44
C ARG A 194 5.80 13.85 -6.31
N ARG A 195 5.77 14.32 -5.07
CA ARG A 195 6.21 13.52 -3.93
C ARG A 195 5.11 13.46 -2.86
N PRO A 196 4.90 12.30 -2.22
CA PRO A 196 4.18 12.23 -0.95
C PRO A 196 4.81 13.18 0.08
N LEU A 197 3.98 13.95 0.78
CA LEU A 197 4.42 14.83 1.85
C LEU A 197 5.16 14.03 2.93
N LYS A 198 6.40 14.38 3.24
CA LYS A 198 7.25 13.64 4.20
C LYS A 198 7.08 14.02 5.67
N GLN A 199 6.22 14.98 5.98
CA GLN A 199 5.93 15.38 7.36
C GLN A 199 5.01 14.35 8.02
N PHE A 200 5.00 14.33 9.36
CA PHE A 200 4.05 13.54 10.14
C PHE A 200 3.23 14.47 11.04
N ALA A 201 1.93 14.23 11.11
CA ALA A 201 1.01 14.82 12.05
C ALA A 201 0.08 13.70 12.60
N PRO A 202 -0.28 13.72 13.89
CA PRO A 202 -1.27 12.79 14.43
C PRO A 202 -2.67 13.15 13.89
N HIS A 203 -3.43 12.15 13.47
CA HIS A 203 -4.81 12.27 13.02
C HIS A 203 -5.64 11.09 13.52
N THR A 204 -6.90 11.33 13.89
CA THR A 204 -7.88 10.27 14.10
C THR A 204 -8.38 9.74 12.76
N TRP A 205 -9.06 8.59 12.79
CA TRP A 205 -9.75 8.06 11.61
C TRP A 205 -10.75 9.06 11.02
N ARG A 206 -11.49 9.77 11.88
CA ARG A 206 -12.47 10.78 11.45
C ARG A 206 -11.80 11.95 10.73
N ASP A 207 -10.61 12.37 11.16
CA ASP A 207 -9.88 13.43 10.47
C ASP A 207 -9.43 12.98 9.07
N LEU A 208 -8.89 11.76 8.96
CA LEU A 208 -8.47 11.19 7.66
C LEU A 208 -9.65 11.02 6.69
N VAL A 209 -10.83 10.61 7.17
CA VAL A 209 -12.05 10.59 6.34
C VAL A 209 -12.48 12.00 5.96
N ALA A 210 -12.52 12.95 6.90
CA ALA A 210 -13.00 14.31 6.68
C ALA A 210 -12.15 15.13 5.67
N VAL A 211 -10.85 14.86 5.60
CA VAL A 211 -9.95 15.49 4.60
C VAL A 211 -9.82 14.70 3.29
N GLY A 212 -10.58 13.61 3.12
CA GLY A 212 -10.59 12.78 1.91
C GLY A 212 -9.37 11.87 1.75
N ALA A 213 -8.58 11.63 2.81
CA ALA A 213 -7.39 10.77 2.76
C ALA A 213 -7.71 9.28 2.59
N LEU A 214 -8.96 8.88 2.80
CA LEU A 214 -9.48 7.52 2.63
C LEU A 214 -10.55 7.52 1.53
N GLY A 215 -10.24 6.92 0.39
CA GLY A 215 -11.22 6.59 -0.64
C GLY A 215 -12.25 5.60 -0.09
N GLN A 216 -13.46 5.61 -0.65
CA GLN A 216 -14.56 4.78 -0.19
C GLN A 216 -15.36 4.24 -1.39
N LEU A 217 -15.67 2.94 -1.36
CA LEU A 217 -16.60 2.28 -2.26
C LEU A 217 -17.67 1.60 -1.41
N VAL A 218 -18.92 2.01 -1.57
CA VAL A 218 -20.07 1.42 -0.87
C VAL A 218 -20.91 0.66 -1.88
N LEU A 219 -21.25 -0.58 -1.54
CA LEU A 219 -22.07 -1.50 -2.31
C LEU A 219 -23.27 -1.91 -1.47
N LYS A 220 -24.48 -1.75 -2.01
CA LYS A 220 -25.76 -2.07 -1.38
C LYS A 220 -26.25 -3.46 -1.76
N ALA A 221 -27.26 -3.96 -1.05
CA ALA A 221 -27.85 -5.26 -1.34
C ALA A 221 -28.52 -5.33 -2.72
N ASP A 222 -29.26 -4.29 -3.12
CA ASP A 222 -29.97 -4.22 -4.40
C ASP A 222 -29.02 -4.27 -5.61
N GLU A 223 -27.86 -3.63 -5.51
CA GLU A 223 -26.79 -3.63 -6.52
C GLU A 223 -26.18 -5.01 -6.79
N VAL A 224 -26.40 -5.99 -5.89
CA VAL A 224 -26.00 -7.41 -6.06
C VAL A 224 -27.18 -8.39 -6.00
N GLY A 225 -28.41 -7.92 -6.23
CA GLY A 225 -29.60 -8.77 -6.34
C GLY A 225 -30.17 -9.30 -5.02
N GLY A 226 -29.74 -8.76 -3.88
CA GLY A 226 -30.34 -9.01 -2.56
C GLY A 226 -31.35 -7.93 -2.17
N SER A 227 -32.24 -8.21 -1.21
CA SER A 227 -33.23 -7.25 -0.71
C SER A 227 -32.74 -6.46 0.49
N GLY A 228 -32.52 -5.15 0.34
CA GLY A 228 -32.23 -4.24 1.47
C GLY A 228 -31.64 -2.89 1.05
N SER A 229 -31.72 -1.89 1.93
CA SER A 229 -31.08 -0.57 1.74
C SER A 229 -29.69 -0.45 2.39
N GLU A 230 -29.31 -1.42 3.22
CA GLU A 230 -28.04 -1.43 3.95
C GLU A 230 -26.85 -1.81 3.04
N PRO A 231 -25.64 -1.32 3.35
CA PRO A 231 -24.44 -1.64 2.58
C PRO A 231 -23.91 -3.05 2.90
N VAL A 232 -24.00 -3.97 1.95
CA VAL A 232 -23.43 -5.33 2.06
C VAL A 232 -21.91 -5.32 2.07
N LEU A 233 -21.28 -4.28 1.50
CA LEU A 233 -19.83 -4.08 1.54
C LEU A 233 -19.48 -2.59 1.43
N ASN A 234 -18.71 -2.10 2.39
CA ASN A 234 -18.13 -0.76 2.41
C ASN A 234 -16.60 -0.90 2.49
N VAL A 235 -15.92 -0.72 1.36
CA VAL A 235 -14.45 -0.77 1.26
C VAL A 235 -13.89 0.63 1.41
N ARG A 236 -12.85 0.78 2.24
CA ARG A 236 -12.01 1.99 2.28
C ARG A 236 -10.58 1.67 1.89
N PHE A 237 -9.98 2.56 1.09
CA PHE A 237 -8.65 2.35 0.52
C PHE A 237 -7.86 3.66 0.40
N THR A 238 -6.53 3.57 0.47
CA THR A 238 -5.61 4.72 0.30
C THR A 238 -4.16 4.26 0.08
N VAL A 239 -3.28 5.20 -0.31
CA VAL A 239 -1.82 5.01 -0.35
C VAL A 239 -1.19 5.28 1.01
N LEU A 240 -0.26 4.42 1.42
CA LEU A 240 0.47 4.53 2.69
C LEU A 240 1.71 5.42 2.59
N ASP A 241 2.15 5.77 1.38
CA ASP A 241 3.40 6.48 1.11
C ASP A 241 3.58 7.78 1.94
N PRO A 242 2.56 8.67 2.13
CA PRO A 242 2.67 9.81 3.04
C PRO A 242 2.69 9.34 4.51
N PRO A 243 3.68 9.71 5.36
CA PRO A 243 3.73 9.27 6.75
C PRO A 243 2.51 9.71 7.57
N VAL A 244 1.85 10.82 7.23
CA VAL A 244 0.59 11.27 7.85
C VAL A 244 -0.54 10.24 7.68
N ILE A 245 -0.56 9.51 6.57
CA ILE A 245 -1.53 8.44 6.33
C ILE A 245 -0.97 7.14 6.92
N GLY A 246 0.24 6.76 6.51
CA GLY A 246 0.84 5.48 6.88
C GLY A 246 1.05 5.26 8.38
N LYS A 247 1.71 6.18 9.08
CA LYS A 247 2.04 6.01 10.52
C LYS A 247 0.80 6.01 11.40
N ASN A 248 -0.23 6.77 11.05
CA ASN A 248 -1.51 6.73 11.78
C ASN A 248 -2.26 5.43 11.48
N LEU A 249 -2.45 5.05 10.21
CA LEU A 249 -3.26 3.87 9.83
C LEU A 249 -2.64 2.52 10.21
N VAL A 250 -1.32 2.35 10.17
CA VAL A 250 -0.69 1.04 10.47
C VAL A 250 0.21 1.04 11.70
N GLY A 251 0.48 2.21 12.29
CA GLY A 251 1.41 2.36 13.41
C GLY A 251 2.88 2.30 12.98
N GLU A 252 3.75 2.91 13.78
CA GLU A 252 5.18 3.11 13.46
C GLU A 252 5.90 1.82 13.02
N ARG A 253 5.69 0.70 13.72
CA ARG A 253 6.38 -0.57 13.45
C ARG A 253 6.03 -1.13 12.07
N TYR A 254 4.75 -1.23 11.74
CA TYR A 254 4.34 -1.72 10.42
C TYR A 254 4.68 -0.71 9.32
N TYR A 255 4.62 0.59 9.61
CA TYR A 255 5.02 1.61 8.65
C TYR A 255 6.50 1.47 8.25
N GLN A 256 7.39 1.22 9.21
CA GLN A 256 8.80 0.96 8.94
C GLN A 256 8.99 -0.30 8.07
N MET A 257 8.33 -1.42 8.40
CA MET A 257 8.36 -2.65 7.57
C MET A 257 7.85 -2.41 6.14
N VAL A 258 6.82 -1.57 5.98
CA VAL A 258 6.27 -1.18 4.66
C VAL A 258 7.29 -0.36 3.87
N GLN A 259 7.91 0.65 4.49
CA GLN A 259 8.91 1.49 3.83
C GLN A 259 10.16 0.69 3.46
N GLU A 260 10.70 -0.14 4.34
CA GLU A 260 11.84 -1.03 4.04
C GLU A 260 11.56 -1.94 2.82
N ARG A 261 10.34 -2.49 2.73
CA ARG A 261 9.93 -3.32 1.59
C ARG A 261 9.77 -2.50 0.30
N VAL A 262 9.16 -1.32 0.38
CA VAL A 262 8.99 -0.39 -0.75
C VAL A 262 10.34 0.15 -1.25
N GLU A 263 11.31 0.44 -0.38
CA GLU A 263 12.66 0.83 -0.78
C GLU A 263 13.43 -0.31 -1.46
N LYS A 264 13.23 -1.56 -1.02
CA LYS A 264 13.89 -2.76 -1.56
C LYS A 264 13.32 -3.21 -2.91
N GLU A 265 12.00 -3.35 -3.02
CA GLU A 265 11.34 -3.84 -4.24
C GLU A 265 11.10 -2.67 -5.24
N GLY A 266 10.74 -1.50 -4.73
CA GLY A 266 10.35 -0.31 -5.50
C GLY A 266 8.85 -0.26 -5.76
N GLY A 267 8.33 0.96 -5.96
CA GLY A 267 6.91 1.24 -6.17
C GLY A 267 6.27 1.89 -4.95
N SER A 268 5.08 1.43 -4.55
CA SER A 268 4.24 2.03 -3.48
C SER A 268 3.49 0.96 -2.67
N ALA A 269 2.78 1.37 -1.62
CA ALA A 269 1.94 0.47 -0.83
C ALA A 269 0.54 1.05 -0.58
N LEU A 270 -0.49 0.25 -0.83
CA LEU A 270 -1.88 0.58 -0.52
C LEU A 270 -2.30 -0.04 0.82
N TYR A 271 -3.21 0.61 1.52
CA TYR A 271 -4.02 0.01 2.57
C TYR A 271 -5.45 -0.11 2.09
N ILE A 272 -6.04 -1.30 2.23
CA ILE A 272 -7.42 -1.59 1.86
C ILE A 272 -8.07 -2.35 3.02
N CYS A 273 -9.25 -1.91 3.43
CA CYS A 273 -10.03 -2.51 4.50
C CYS A 273 -11.53 -2.43 4.22
N SER A 274 -12.33 -3.25 4.89
CA SER A 274 -13.78 -3.22 4.72
C SER A 274 -14.61 -3.42 5.99
N GLU A 275 -15.82 -2.90 5.90
CA GLU A 275 -16.95 -3.06 6.80
C GLU A 275 -18.05 -3.81 5.99
N GLY A 276 -18.77 -4.78 6.56
CA GLY A 276 -19.93 -5.42 5.91
C GLY A 276 -19.98 -6.97 5.85
N GLU A 277 -20.93 -7.46 5.07
CA GLU A 277 -21.34 -8.87 4.89
C GLU A 277 -20.48 -9.62 3.84
N LEU A 278 -19.98 -8.92 2.81
CA LEU A 278 -19.15 -9.51 1.76
C LEU A 278 -17.64 -9.30 2.03
N SER A 279 -16.78 -10.13 1.42
CA SER A 279 -15.32 -9.90 1.39
C SER A 279 -14.89 -9.22 0.09
N PHE A 280 -13.99 -8.23 0.19
CA PHE A 280 -13.34 -7.57 -0.95
C PHE A 280 -12.17 -8.39 -1.53
N LYS A 281 -11.61 -9.33 -0.76
CA LYS A 281 -10.41 -10.08 -1.14
C LYS A 281 -10.70 -11.21 -2.12
N GLY A 282 -11.83 -11.88 -1.93
CA GLY A 282 -12.37 -12.86 -2.87
C GLY A 282 -12.01 -14.31 -2.61
N ALA A 283 -12.10 -15.10 -3.69
CA ALA A 283 -12.03 -16.56 -3.68
C ALA A 283 -10.73 -17.11 -4.26
N GLY A 284 -9.99 -16.30 -5.02
CA GLY A 284 -8.73 -16.66 -5.68
C GLY A 284 -7.51 -16.61 -4.80
N PHE A 285 -7.65 -16.22 -3.52
CA PHE A 285 -6.58 -16.25 -2.54
C PHE A 285 -6.19 -17.71 -2.23
N ALA A 286 -5.40 -18.32 -3.11
CA ALA A 286 -4.63 -19.53 -2.88
C ALA A 286 -3.14 -19.16 -2.83
N ARG A 287 -2.31 -20.03 -2.27
CA ARG A 287 -0.85 -19.80 -2.23
C ARG A 287 -0.30 -19.81 -3.66
N GLY A 288 0.30 -18.71 -4.11
CA GLY A 288 0.69 -18.44 -5.50
C GLY A 288 -0.40 -17.81 -6.39
N GLY A 289 -1.63 -17.63 -5.91
CA GLY A 289 -2.75 -17.04 -6.67
C GLY A 289 -2.85 -15.52 -6.58
N ILE A 290 -3.82 -14.94 -7.32
CA ILE A 290 -4.16 -13.52 -7.29
C ILE A 290 -5.40 -13.21 -6.43
N PHE A 291 -5.50 -11.97 -5.97
CA PHE A 291 -6.76 -11.41 -5.48
C PHE A 291 -7.69 -11.17 -6.68
N ASP A 292 -8.80 -11.91 -6.74
CA ASP A 292 -9.70 -11.98 -7.90
C ASP A 292 -10.85 -10.97 -7.88
N ARG A 293 -11.19 -10.44 -6.69
CA ARG A 293 -12.28 -9.47 -6.54
C ARG A 293 -11.87 -8.01 -6.67
N PHE A 294 -10.57 -7.66 -6.70
CA PHE A 294 -10.19 -6.25 -6.87
C PHE A 294 -8.89 -6.04 -7.65
N SER A 295 -8.81 -4.87 -8.29
CA SER A 295 -7.61 -4.37 -8.98
C SER A 295 -7.58 -2.84 -8.96
N ILE A 296 -6.43 -2.25 -9.32
CA ILE A 296 -6.28 -0.80 -9.47
C ILE A 296 -6.06 -0.47 -10.94
N GLU A 297 -6.66 0.61 -11.46
CA GLU A 297 -6.26 1.19 -12.75
C GLU A 297 -5.63 2.57 -12.58
N GLN A 298 -4.47 2.79 -13.19
CA GLN A 298 -3.85 4.11 -13.32
C GLN A 298 -3.23 4.28 -14.70
N GLY A 299 -3.51 5.40 -15.38
CA GLY A 299 -2.94 5.68 -16.70
C GLY A 299 -3.32 4.68 -17.81
N LYS A 300 -4.41 3.93 -17.64
CA LYS A 300 -4.84 2.71 -18.36
C LYS A 300 -4.17 1.39 -17.95
N ASP A 301 -3.04 1.39 -17.24
CA ASP A 301 -2.45 0.14 -16.73
C ASP A 301 -3.29 -0.40 -15.56
N GLN A 302 -3.46 -1.72 -15.52
CA GLN A 302 -4.23 -2.43 -14.49
C GLN A 302 -3.27 -3.24 -13.60
N PHE A 303 -3.34 -3.01 -12.29
CA PHE A 303 -2.49 -3.65 -11.29
C PHE A 303 -3.31 -4.70 -10.52
N VAL A 304 -2.83 -5.94 -10.56
CA VAL A 304 -3.41 -7.11 -9.88
C VAL A 304 -2.41 -7.62 -8.83
N PHE A 305 -2.91 -8.04 -7.67
CA PHE A 305 -2.10 -8.39 -6.50
C PHE A 305 -2.04 -9.91 -6.29
N ARG A 306 -0.90 -10.43 -5.83
CA ARG A 306 -0.70 -11.84 -5.43
C ARG A 306 -0.69 -11.98 -3.92
N ASP A 307 -0.74 -13.22 -3.43
CA ASP A 307 -0.48 -13.54 -2.01
C ASP A 307 0.85 -12.95 -1.48
N THR A 308 1.92 -12.98 -2.28
CA THR A 308 3.22 -12.37 -1.91
C THR A 308 3.23 -10.83 -1.92
N ASP A 309 2.20 -10.20 -2.49
CA ASP A 309 2.02 -8.74 -2.52
C ASP A 309 1.20 -8.25 -1.32
N TYR A 310 0.79 -9.14 -0.42
CA TYR A 310 -0.13 -8.85 0.68
C TYR A 310 0.52 -9.04 2.05
N LEU A 311 0.17 -8.15 2.99
CA LEU A 311 0.44 -8.28 4.43
C LEU A 311 -0.87 -8.07 5.20
N ASN A 312 -1.25 -9.05 6.01
CA ASN A 312 -2.51 -9.01 6.75
C ASN A 312 -2.44 -8.02 7.92
N LEU A 313 -3.29 -6.99 7.89
CA LEU A 313 -3.48 -6.06 9.00
C LEU A 313 -5.00 -5.87 9.22
N PRO A 314 -5.63 -6.60 10.17
CA PRO A 314 -7.09 -6.62 10.31
C PRO A 314 -7.65 -5.39 11.02
N GLU A 315 -6.90 -4.82 11.98
CA GLU A 315 -7.30 -3.66 12.77
C GLU A 315 -6.18 -2.59 12.73
N PRO A 316 -6.48 -1.34 12.36
CA PRO A 316 -5.54 -0.23 12.40
C PRO A 316 -5.42 0.34 13.83
N PRO A 317 -4.22 0.65 14.35
CA PRO A 317 -4.04 1.23 15.69
C PRO A 317 -4.46 2.71 15.82
N ILE A 318 -5.31 3.21 14.91
CA ILE A 318 -5.74 4.61 14.82
C ILE A 318 -7.00 4.87 15.65
N GLU A 319 -7.01 5.98 16.40
CA GLU A 319 -8.16 6.32 17.24
C GLU A 319 -9.41 6.62 16.40
N GLY A 320 -10.56 6.07 16.82
CA GLY A 320 -11.85 6.30 16.20
C GLY A 320 -12.14 5.49 14.93
N ALA A 321 -11.34 4.47 14.60
CA ALA A 321 -11.66 3.53 13.54
C ALA A 321 -12.93 2.70 13.86
N PRO A 322 -13.73 2.30 12.84
CA PRO A 322 -14.82 1.35 13.00
C PRO A 322 -14.28 -0.08 13.22
N ALA A 323 -15.18 -0.99 13.61
CA ALA A 323 -14.87 -2.41 13.71
C ALA A 323 -14.73 -3.04 12.31
N LEU A 324 -13.54 -2.91 11.72
CA LEU A 324 -13.22 -3.44 10.39
C LEU A 324 -13.24 -4.97 10.40
N ARG A 325 -13.92 -5.57 9.41
CA ARG A 325 -14.04 -7.02 9.29
C ARG A 325 -12.80 -7.63 8.65
N GLU A 326 -12.16 -6.91 7.75
CA GLU A 326 -10.90 -7.33 7.15
C GLU A 326 -10.08 -6.13 6.68
N GLY A 327 -8.77 -6.23 6.78
CA GLY A 327 -7.83 -5.24 6.28
C GLY A 327 -6.59 -5.88 5.68
N GLY A 328 -5.76 -5.06 5.05
CA GLY A 328 -4.57 -5.50 4.36
C GLY A 328 -3.72 -4.34 3.86
N ILE A 329 -2.41 -4.59 3.82
CA ILE A 329 -1.44 -3.77 3.12
C ILE A 329 -1.09 -4.51 1.83
N PHE A 330 -1.11 -3.81 0.70
CA PHE A 330 -0.95 -4.37 -0.64
C PHE A 330 0.16 -3.62 -1.40
N PHE A 331 1.22 -4.33 -1.76
CA PHE A 331 2.44 -3.77 -2.33
C PHE A 331 2.37 -3.70 -3.86
N LEU A 332 2.49 -2.50 -4.41
CA LEU A 332 2.57 -2.25 -5.84
C LEU A 332 4.04 -2.26 -6.27
N LYS A 333 4.56 -3.44 -6.65
CA LYS A 333 5.96 -3.63 -7.12
C LYS A 333 6.30 -2.88 -8.42
N ASN A 334 5.30 -2.42 -9.18
CA ASN A 334 5.50 -1.78 -10.48
C ASN A 334 5.84 -0.28 -10.31
N ARG A 335 7.06 0.10 -10.73
CA ARG A 335 7.62 1.46 -10.62
C ARG A 335 6.95 2.51 -11.52
N ASN A 336 5.97 2.10 -12.34
CA ASN A 336 5.16 3.01 -13.16
C ASN A 336 3.95 3.59 -12.41
N PHE A 337 3.56 3.01 -11.27
CA PHE A 337 2.52 3.58 -10.41
C PHE A 337 3.05 4.81 -9.67
N ASP A 338 2.23 5.87 -9.60
CA ASP A 338 2.50 7.11 -8.88
C ASP A 338 1.42 7.34 -7.81
N PRO A 339 1.74 7.30 -6.51
CA PRO A 339 0.77 7.48 -5.42
C PRO A 339 0.21 8.92 -5.35
N THR A 340 0.71 9.84 -6.17
CA THR A 340 0.25 11.25 -6.24
C THR A 340 -0.60 11.57 -7.47
N GLN A 341 -0.86 10.58 -8.35
CA GLN A 341 -1.80 10.72 -9.47
C GLN A 341 -3.13 10.00 -9.16
N PRO A 342 -4.26 10.46 -9.73
CA PRO A 342 -5.53 9.75 -9.59
C PRO A 342 -5.45 8.30 -10.09
N PHE A 343 -6.11 7.40 -9.40
CA PHE A 343 -6.32 6.00 -9.80
C PHE A 343 -7.76 5.56 -9.54
N VAL A 344 -8.18 4.44 -10.13
CA VAL A 344 -9.51 3.87 -9.92
C VAL A 344 -9.37 2.52 -9.23
N PHE A 345 -10.10 2.32 -8.13
CA PHE A 345 -10.27 1.02 -7.49
C PHE A 345 -11.42 0.28 -8.19
N HIS A 346 -11.13 -0.91 -8.72
CA HIS A 346 -12.10 -1.78 -9.36
C HIS A 346 -12.44 -2.93 -8.41
N LEU A 347 -13.72 -3.17 -8.15
CA LEU A 347 -14.23 -4.26 -7.32
C LEU A 347 -15.16 -5.15 -8.14
N THR A 348 -14.68 -6.31 -8.58
CA THR A 348 -15.41 -7.29 -9.40
C THR A 348 -16.04 -8.35 -8.49
N ILE A 349 -17.37 -8.42 -8.44
CA ILE A 349 -18.13 -9.34 -7.59
C ILE A 349 -19.05 -10.22 -8.44
N PRO A 350 -19.02 -11.56 -8.27
CA PRO A 350 -20.07 -12.44 -8.78
C PRO A 350 -21.31 -12.33 -7.89
N TYR A 351 -22.48 -12.18 -8.49
CA TYR A 351 -23.78 -12.19 -7.83
C TYR A 351 -24.79 -13.06 -8.60
N ARG A 352 -26.04 -13.15 -8.12
CA ARG A 352 -27.12 -13.83 -8.84
C ARG A 352 -28.24 -12.85 -9.19
N VAL A 353 -28.82 -13.04 -10.36
CA VAL A 353 -30.07 -12.41 -10.80
C VAL A 353 -31.00 -13.53 -11.20
N GLN A 354 -32.02 -13.79 -10.38
CA GLN A 354 -32.83 -15.00 -10.48
C GLN A 354 -31.91 -16.25 -10.44
N ASP A 355 -32.10 -17.24 -11.31
CA ASP A 355 -31.29 -18.47 -11.32
C ASP A 355 -29.87 -18.29 -11.91
N ARG A 356 -29.63 -17.21 -12.66
CA ARG A 356 -28.37 -16.98 -13.38
C ARG A 356 -27.32 -16.27 -12.53
N ARG A 357 -26.06 -16.70 -12.66
CA ARG A 357 -24.90 -15.95 -12.14
C ARG A 357 -24.56 -14.80 -13.08
N ALA A 358 -24.22 -13.65 -12.49
CA ALA A 358 -23.81 -12.44 -13.20
C ALA A 358 -22.57 -11.83 -12.52
N TYR A 359 -21.84 -10.98 -13.24
CA TYR A 359 -20.64 -10.28 -12.79
C TYR A 359 -20.87 -8.76 -12.78
N GLY A 360 -20.57 -8.12 -11.64
CA GLY A 360 -20.61 -6.66 -11.50
C GLY A 360 -19.23 -6.15 -11.15
N THR A 361 -18.69 -5.21 -11.94
CA THR A 361 -17.49 -4.46 -11.55
C THR A 361 -17.90 -3.06 -11.11
N PHE A 362 -17.63 -2.74 -9.86
CA PHE A 362 -17.91 -1.44 -9.23
C PHE A 362 -16.63 -0.60 -9.18
N LEU A 363 -16.77 0.71 -9.36
CA LEU A 363 -15.66 1.61 -9.66
C LEU A 363 -15.62 2.77 -8.66
N ALA A 364 -14.50 2.95 -7.95
CA ALA A 364 -14.27 4.11 -7.09
C ALA A 364 -13.00 4.86 -7.51
N PRO A 365 -13.11 6.05 -8.12
CA PRO A 365 -11.95 6.90 -8.36
C PRO A 365 -11.43 7.48 -7.05
N PHE A 366 -10.10 7.62 -6.95
CA PHE A 366 -9.42 8.25 -5.82
C PHE A 366 -8.28 9.15 -6.32
N GLU A 367 -8.17 10.33 -5.74
CA GLU A 367 -7.04 11.24 -5.90
C GLU A 367 -6.53 11.57 -4.50
N LEU A 368 -5.22 11.43 -4.28
CA LEU A 368 -4.61 11.77 -2.99
C LEU A 368 -4.79 13.29 -2.74
N PRO A 369 -5.47 13.73 -1.65
CA PRO A 369 -5.75 15.14 -1.45
C PRO A 369 -4.47 15.99 -1.44
N ALA A 370 -4.53 17.17 -2.03
CA ALA A 370 -3.36 18.04 -2.23
C ALA A 370 -2.58 18.37 -0.94
N ALA A 371 -3.22 18.28 0.23
CA ALA A 371 -2.57 18.44 1.54
C ALA A 371 -1.53 17.35 1.87
N PHE A 372 -1.57 16.19 1.21
CA PHE A 372 -0.63 15.07 1.39
C PHE A 372 0.38 14.95 0.24
N ILE A 373 0.35 15.88 -0.72
CA ILE A 373 1.33 16.00 -1.79
C ILE A 373 2.29 17.13 -1.40
N GLU A 374 3.59 16.90 -1.54
CA GLU A 374 4.61 17.95 -1.40
C GLU A 374 4.38 18.98 -2.53
N GLU A 375 3.85 20.16 -2.18
CA GLU A 375 3.64 21.25 -3.14
C GLU A 375 4.98 21.63 -3.76
N ASP A 376 5.07 21.54 -5.10
CA ASP A 376 6.28 21.81 -5.89
C ASP A 376 6.52 23.34 -5.95
N LEU A 377 6.83 23.91 -4.79
CA LEU A 377 7.05 25.33 -4.58
C LEU A 377 8.23 25.79 -5.44
N PRO A 378 8.05 26.81 -6.32
CA PRO A 378 9.14 27.34 -7.14
C PRO A 378 10.35 27.65 -6.28
N PHE A 379 11.55 27.24 -6.71
CA PHE A 379 12.78 27.17 -5.91
C PHE A 379 13.00 28.37 -4.98
N TRP A 380 12.68 29.59 -5.43
CA TRP A 380 12.75 30.78 -4.60
C TRP A 380 11.86 30.71 -3.35
N ARG A 381 10.59 30.30 -3.42
CA ARG A 381 9.69 30.17 -2.25
C ARG A 381 10.31 29.24 -1.19
N THR A 382 10.80 28.09 -1.63
CA THR A 382 11.48 27.09 -0.78
C THR A 382 12.73 27.68 -0.12
N ARG A 383 13.50 28.51 -0.85
CA ARG A 383 14.65 29.26 -0.29
C ARG A 383 14.21 30.31 0.74
N TRP A 384 13.12 31.04 0.51
CA TRP A 384 12.57 32.02 1.47
C TRP A 384 12.06 31.34 2.75
N GLN A 385 11.36 30.21 2.65
CA GLN A 385 10.91 29.42 3.79
C GLN A 385 12.09 28.84 4.58
N ALA A 386 13.02 28.14 3.91
CA ALA A 386 14.18 27.52 4.54
C ALA A 386 15.14 28.52 5.21
N SER A 387 15.10 29.81 4.81
CA SER A 387 15.85 30.87 5.47
C SER A 387 15.01 31.81 6.33
N ALA A 388 13.72 31.55 6.56
CA ALA A 388 12.76 32.52 7.10
C ALA A 388 13.23 33.23 8.38
N LEU A 389 13.78 32.50 9.35
CA LEU A 389 14.32 33.08 10.58
C LEU A 389 15.48 34.06 10.31
N ASN A 390 16.41 33.67 9.43
CA ASN A 390 17.51 34.56 8.99
C ASN A 390 16.96 35.75 8.18
N THR A 391 15.92 35.56 7.37
CA THR A 391 15.31 36.60 6.54
C THR A 391 14.63 37.65 7.42
N VAL A 392 13.87 37.23 8.43
CA VAL A 392 13.24 38.12 9.41
C VAL A 392 14.30 38.82 10.27
N ALA A 393 15.30 38.10 10.80
CA ALA A 393 16.39 38.70 11.56
C ALA A 393 17.20 39.72 10.75
N PHE A 394 17.46 39.44 9.47
CA PHE A 394 18.17 40.33 8.57
C PHE A 394 17.32 41.55 8.15
N ALA A 395 16.03 41.36 7.89
CA ALA A 395 15.09 42.47 7.67
C ALA A 395 15.00 43.38 8.91
N LEU A 396 14.94 42.80 10.12
CA LEU A 396 14.99 43.55 11.37
C LEU A 396 16.33 44.30 11.53
N PHE A 397 17.47 43.70 11.20
CA PHE A 397 18.77 44.37 11.21
C PHE A 397 18.82 45.56 10.23
N LEU A 398 18.27 45.40 9.01
CA LEU A 398 18.15 46.49 8.04
C LEU A 398 17.21 47.60 8.55
N LEU A 399 16.05 47.26 9.11
CA LEU A 399 15.08 48.22 9.65
C LEU A 399 15.62 48.96 10.89
N VAL A 400 16.30 48.27 11.81
CA VAL A 400 16.97 48.88 12.97
C VAL A 400 18.10 49.80 12.52
N THR A 401 18.91 49.38 11.53
CA THR A 401 19.96 50.23 10.97
C THR A 401 19.39 51.45 10.24
N ALA A 402 18.27 51.30 9.52
CA ALA A 402 17.54 52.40 8.88
C ALA A 402 16.91 53.35 9.91
N ALA A 403 16.36 52.83 11.02
CA ALA A 403 15.83 53.63 12.12
C ALA A 403 16.94 54.42 12.83
N ILE A 404 18.11 53.81 13.04
CA ILE A 404 19.31 54.48 13.54
C ILE A 404 19.77 55.59 12.56
N PHE A 405 19.63 55.39 11.24
CA PHE A 405 19.92 56.39 10.20
C PHE A 405 18.87 57.51 10.11
N ALA A 406 17.60 57.22 10.37
CA ALA A 406 16.55 58.22 10.51
C ALA A 406 16.80 59.08 11.75
N ALA A 407 16.98 58.45 12.91
CA ALA A 407 17.31 59.06 14.20
C ALA A 407 18.79 59.51 14.33
N ARG A 408 19.49 59.69 13.20
CA ARG A 408 20.93 60.00 13.19
C ARG A 408 21.29 61.28 13.95
N GLN A 409 20.37 62.26 14.02
CA GLN A 409 20.56 63.51 14.76
C GLN A 409 20.58 63.28 16.28
N GLN A 410 19.68 62.44 16.79
CA GLN A 410 19.58 62.08 18.21
C GLN A 410 20.76 61.19 18.65
N LEU A 411 21.31 60.39 17.73
CA LEU A 411 22.31 59.35 18.03
C LEU A 411 23.78 59.75 17.78
N LEU A 412 24.07 61.02 17.42
CA LEU A 412 25.42 61.48 17.04
C LEU A 412 26.52 61.24 18.09
N ALA A 413 26.17 61.31 19.38
CA ALA A 413 27.08 61.03 20.48
C ALA A 413 27.63 59.59 20.41
N TYR A 414 26.76 58.63 20.12
CA TYR A 414 27.08 57.20 20.09
C TYR A 414 27.61 56.71 18.73
N ARG A 415 27.72 57.57 17.70
CA ARG A 415 28.04 57.19 16.31
C ARG A 415 29.23 56.23 16.18
N LYS A 416 30.31 56.41 16.97
CA LYS A 416 31.54 55.60 16.87
C LYS A 416 31.40 54.21 17.49
N LEU A 417 30.45 54.05 18.41
CA LEU A 417 30.03 52.75 18.92
C LEU A 417 29.10 52.10 17.88
N LEU A 418 28.03 52.80 17.50
CA LEU A 418 27.01 52.31 16.54
C LEU A 418 27.62 51.87 15.21
N HIS A 419 28.47 52.71 14.59
CA HIS A 419 29.11 52.42 13.30
C HIS A 419 30.05 51.21 13.39
N ARG A 420 30.78 51.04 14.49
CA ARG A 420 31.67 49.88 14.70
C ARG A 420 30.89 48.61 15.00
N SER A 421 29.86 48.67 15.84
CA SER A 421 29.02 47.50 16.15
C SER A 421 28.27 47.03 14.90
N ILE A 422 27.68 47.94 14.12
CA ILE A 422 27.04 47.62 12.85
C ILE A 422 28.07 47.11 11.83
N ALA A 423 29.29 47.65 11.80
CA ALA A 423 30.36 47.13 10.94
C ALA A 423 30.82 45.71 11.34
N VAL A 424 30.88 45.36 12.62
CA VAL A 424 31.17 43.98 13.07
C VAL A 424 30.05 43.04 12.62
N VAL A 425 28.79 43.40 12.82
CA VAL A 425 27.64 42.59 12.39
C VAL A 425 27.60 42.45 10.86
N ALA A 426 27.84 43.53 10.12
CA ALA A 426 27.89 43.51 8.65
C ALA A 426 29.05 42.64 8.13
N ALA A 427 30.27 42.81 8.65
CA ALA A 427 31.42 42.04 8.19
C ALA A 427 31.33 40.55 8.56
N VAL A 428 30.97 40.24 9.81
CA VAL A 428 31.00 38.86 10.34
C VAL A 428 29.70 38.11 10.03
N TRP A 429 28.56 38.61 10.53
CA TRP A 429 27.29 37.89 10.39
C TRP A 429 26.75 37.99 8.96
N VAL A 430 26.64 39.19 8.40
CA VAL A 430 26.09 39.35 7.04
C VAL A 430 27.09 38.86 5.97
N GLY A 431 28.38 39.17 6.12
CA GLY A 431 29.43 38.79 5.18
C GLY A 431 29.90 37.33 5.26
N LEU A 432 30.35 36.87 6.44
CA LEU A 432 31.00 35.56 6.57
C LEU A 432 30.06 34.41 6.98
N VAL A 433 28.92 34.70 7.59
CA VAL A 433 27.89 33.69 7.95
C VAL A 433 26.80 33.63 6.88
N LEU A 434 26.07 34.72 6.63
CA LEU A 434 24.98 34.77 5.65
C LEU A 434 25.43 34.88 4.18
N LYS A 435 26.71 35.21 3.93
CA LYS A 435 27.32 35.41 2.59
C LYS A 435 26.63 36.47 1.72
N ALA A 436 25.83 37.35 2.32
CA ALA A 436 25.02 38.33 1.61
C ALA A 436 25.87 39.57 1.25
N GLN A 437 26.50 39.55 0.08
CA GLN A 437 27.33 40.65 -0.42
C GLN A 437 26.89 41.04 -1.84
N PRO A 438 26.09 42.12 -2.00
CA PRO A 438 25.81 42.70 -3.31
C PRO A 438 27.09 43.06 -4.06
N SER A 439 27.03 42.93 -5.39
CA SER A 439 28.11 43.04 -6.38
C SER A 439 27.62 43.84 -7.60
N ALA A 440 28.51 44.26 -8.50
CA ALA A 440 28.08 44.89 -9.75
C ALA A 440 27.29 43.92 -10.65
N THR A 441 27.61 42.62 -10.65
CA THR A 441 26.85 41.55 -11.35
C THR A 441 25.32 41.64 -11.25
N GLN A 442 24.74 41.94 -10.08
CA GLN A 442 23.28 42.03 -9.93
C GLN A 442 22.66 43.32 -10.52
N ILE A 443 23.49 44.29 -10.96
CA ILE A 443 23.06 45.41 -11.83
C ILE A 443 23.13 45.01 -13.31
N LEU A 444 24.16 44.23 -13.69
CA LEU A 444 24.39 43.80 -15.07
C LEU A 444 23.28 42.85 -15.56
N THR A 445 22.81 41.96 -14.69
CA THR A 445 21.78 40.97 -15.03
C THR A 445 20.45 41.62 -15.48
N PRO A 446 19.85 42.58 -14.73
CA PRO A 446 18.75 43.41 -15.22
C PRO A 446 19.01 44.14 -16.53
N ALA A 447 20.21 44.70 -16.73
CA ALA A 447 20.54 45.46 -17.94
C ALA A 447 20.58 44.57 -19.20
N ASN A 448 21.21 43.39 -19.10
CA ASN A 448 21.23 42.39 -20.17
C ASN A 448 19.84 41.77 -20.40
N ALA A 449 19.06 41.53 -19.34
CA ALA A 449 17.68 41.05 -19.43
C ALA A 449 16.77 42.03 -20.20
N ALA A 450 16.92 43.34 -19.96
CA ALA A 450 16.18 44.38 -20.68
C ALA A 450 16.47 44.38 -22.20
N VAL A 451 17.72 44.12 -22.60
CA VAL A 451 18.11 43.95 -24.02
C VAL A 451 17.50 42.67 -24.61
N ARG A 452 17.48 41.56 -23.85
CA ARG A 452 17.02 40.25 -24.31
C ARG A 452 15.51 40.00 -24.14
N ARG A 453 14.74 40.97 -23.62
CA ARG A 453 13.29 40.92 -23.33
C ARG A 453 12.81 39.80 -22.40
N VAL A 454 13.71 39.08 -21.73
CA VAL A 454 13.38 38.01 -20.77
C VAL A 454 14.04 38.32 -19.44
N PHE A 455 13.26 38.51 -18.38
CA PHE A 455 13.75 38.85 -17.05
C PHE A 455 13.61 37.67 -16.08
N PRO A 456 14.72 37.07 -15.59
CA PRO A 456 14.68 35.90 -14.71
C PRO A 456 14.39 36.30 -13.25
N PHE A 457 13.16 36.75 -12.98
CA PHE A 457 12.73 37.19 -11.64
C PHE A 457 12.92 36.12 -10.56
N GLU A 458 12.70 34.85 -10.90
CA GLU A 458 12.83 33.72 -9.97
C GLU A 458 14.27 33.53 -9.47
N VAL A 459 15.26 33.75 -10.34
CA VAL A 459 16.68 33.68 -9.96
C VAL A 459 17.02 34.81 -8.99
N PHE A 460 16.53 36.03 -9.25
CA PHE A 460 16.73 37.18 -8.36
C PHE A 460 16.01 37.03 -7.01
N LEU A 461 14.85 36.36 -6.99
CA LEU A 461 14.12 36.01 -5.77
C LEU A 461 14.77 34.86 -4.99
N SER A 462 15.64 34.03 -5.59
CA SER A 462 16.22 32.86 -4.93
C SER A 462 17.25 33.16 -3.82
N GLU A 463 17.69 34.43 -3.70
CA GLU A 463 18.60 34.91 -2.66
C GLU A 463 17.96 36.01 -1.78
N PRO A 464 17.18 35.64 -0.73
CA PRO A 464 16.36 36.58 0.05
C PRO A 464 17.14 37.76 0.64
N MET A 465 18.37 37.53 1.10
CA MET A 465 19.19 38.58 1.73
C MET A 465 19.71 39.60 0.72
N ILE A 466 20.08 39.16 -0.49
CA ILE A 466 20.55 40.06 -1.55
C ILE A 466 19.35 40.83 -2.14
N PHE A 467 18.18 40.19 -2.27
CA PHE A 467 16.92 40.85 -2.63
C PHE A 467 16.54 41.96 -1.62
N LEU A 468 16.51 41.65 -0.31
CA LEU A 468 16.25 42.63 0.74
C LEU A 468 17.32 43.75 0.77
N PHE A 469 18.59 43.41 0.49
CA PHE A 469 19.63 44.43 0.33
C PHE A 469 19.34 45.37 -0.84
N TRP A 470 18.90 44.86 -1.99
CA TRP A 470 18.59 45.71 -3.14
C TRP A 470 17.39 46.63 -2.90
N ILE A 471 16.38 46.20 -2.14
CA ILE A 471 15.30 47.08 -1.65
C ILE A 471 15.88 48.18 -0.75
N ALA A 472 16.68 47.81 0.26
CA ALA A 472 17.30 48.76 1.18
C ALA A 472 18.26 49.73 0.46
N ILE A 473 18.99 49.28 -0.56
CA ILE A 473 19.84 50.10 -1.43
C ILE A 473 18.97 51.06 -2.24
N ALA A 474 17.93 50.59 -2.94
CA ALA A 474 17.08 51.44 -3.78
C ALA A 474 16.43 52.57 -2.97
N VAL A 475 15.86 52.27 -1.80
CA VAL A 475 15.27 53.27 -0.90
C VAL A 475 16.36 54.21 -0.36
N SER A 476 17.46 53.67 0.18
CA SER A 476 18.49 54.50 0.81
C SER A 476 19.28 55.36 -0.17
N LEU A 477 19.45 54.96 -1.43
CA LEU A 477 20.07 55.78 -2.49
C LEU A 477 19.31 57.09 -2.70
N VAL A 478 17.98 57.05 -2.68
CA VAL A 478 17.12 58.23 -2.87
C VAL A 478 17.07 59.05 -1.58
N VAL A 479 16.85 58.40 -0.43
CA VAL A 479 16.65 59.08 0.86
C VAL A 479 17.96 59.68 1.40
N TRP A 480 19.06 58.92 1.41
CA TRP A 480 20.34 59.30 2.02
C TRP A 480 21.53 59.28 1.06
N GLY A 481 21.44 58.59 -0.08
CA GLY A 481 22.58 58.29 -0.95
C GLY A 481 23.41 57.09 -0.47
N ARG A 482 24.39 56.65 -1.28
CA ARG A 482 25.18 55.42 -1.08
C ARG A 482 25.89 55.26 0.27
N GLY A 483 25.93 56.29 1.11
CA GLY A 483 26.59 56.24 2.42
C GLY A 483 25.96 55.25 3.39
N PHE A 484 24.64 55.01 3.30
CA PHE A 484 23.96 53.97 4.08
C PHE A 484 24.55 52.58 3.79
N PHE A 485 24.47 52.15 2.52
CA PHE A 485 25.01 50.85 2.12
C PHE A 485 26.54 50.80 2.15
N CYS A 486 27.23 51.61 1.36
CA CYS A 486 28.69 51.53 1.22
C CYS A 486 29.45 51.91 2.50
N GLY A 487 28.86 52.72 3.38
CA GLY A 487 29.48 53.16 4.62
C GLY A 487 29.28 52.22 5.80
N TRP A 488 28.07 51.64 5.96
CA TRP A 488 27.69 50.93 7.19
C TRP A 488 27.33 49.46 6.96
N LEU A 489 26.62 49.13 5.88
CA LEU A 489 26.02 47.81 5.69
C LEU A 489 26.78 46.86 4.75
N CYS A 490 27.53 47.37 3.77
CA CYS A 490 28.29 46.56 2.83
C CYS A 490 29.37 45.74 3.55
N PRO A 491 29.30 44.39 3.59
CA PRO A 491 30.17 43.58 4.44
C PRO A 491 31.68 43.79 4.23
N TYR A 492 32.15 43.84 2.98
CA TYR A 492 33.56 44.13 2.71
C TYR A 492 33.92 45.60 3.02
N GLY A 493 33.00 46.54 2.80
CA GLY A 493 33.19 47.93 3.23
C GLY A 493 33.32 48.08 4.76
N ALA A 494 32.57 47.27 5.50
CA ALA A 494 32.61 47.20 6.96
C ALA A 494 33.90 46.55 7.47
N LEU A 495 34.38 45.47 6.83
CA LEU A 495 35.71 44.91 7.10
C LEU A 495 36.80 45.98 6.99
N LEU A 496 36.79 46.76 5.90
CA LEU A 496 37.77 47.83 5.68
C LEU A 496 37.67 48.96 6.71
N GLU A 497 36.49 49.25 7.26
CA GLU A 497 36.36 50.20 8.39
C GLU A 497 37.06 49.69 9.64
N LEU A 498 36.86 48.42 9.99
CA LEU A 498 37.46 47.80 11.17
C LEU A 498 38.98 47.70 11.03
N LEU A 499 39.48 47.34 9.84
CA LEU A 499 40.92 47.29 9.54
C LEU A 499 41.56 48.69 9.54
N ALA A 500 40.92 49.71 8.96
CA ALA A 500 41.42 51.08 9.00
C ALA A 500 41.39 51.67 10.43
N ALA A 501 40.39 51.32 11.25
CA ALA A 501 40.33 51.69 12.66
C ALA A 501 41.41 50.98 13.51
N GLY A 502 41.80 49.75 13.13
CA GLY A 502 42.94 49.03 13.70
C GLY A 502 44.27 49.66 13.30
N TRP A 503 44.48 49.91 12.00
CA TRP A 503 45.70 50.52 11.46
C TRP A 503 46.06 51.84 12.17
N LYS A 504 45.09 52.74 12.38
CA LYS A 504 45.31 54.02 13.07
C LYS A 504 45.69 53.91 14.55
N ARG A 505 45.54 52.74 15.18
CA ARG A 505 46.04 52.46 16.54
C ARG A 505 47.48 51.95 16.55
N ILE A 506 47.92 51.33 15.46
CA ILE A 506 49.21 50.62 15.36
C ILE A 506 50.26 51.45 14.62
N ALA A 507 49.85 52.21 13.59
CA ALA A 507 50.76 52.95 12.72
C ALA A 507 51.38 54.18 13.39
N PRO A 508 52.69 54.45 13.19
CA PRO A 508 53.33 55.67 13.69
C PRO A 508 52.65 56.96 13.20
N LYS A 509 52.46 57.93 14.10
CA LYS A 509 51.77 59.21 13.82
C LYS A 509 52.35 59.99 12.63
N GLN A 510 53.65 59.84 12.35
CA GLN A 510 54.30 60.45 11.18
C GLN A 510 53.89 59.78 9.85
N LEU A 511 53.81 58.45 9.83
CA LEU A 511 53.42 57.67 8.65
C LEU A 511 51.95 57.91 8.30
N HIS A 512 51.06 57.89 9.29
CA HIS A 512 49.65 58.23 9.15
C HIS A 512 49.46 59.62 8.52
N ARG A 513 50.17 60.65 9.01
CA ARG A 513 50.11 62.01 8.43
C ARG A 513 50.59 62.09 6.97
N ARG A 514 51.62 61.33 6.59
CA ARG A 514 52.11 61.28 5.19
C ARG A 514 51.09 60.63 4.26
N ILE A 515 50.44 59.56 4.71
CA ILE A 515 49.40 58.86 3.93
C ILE A 515 48.13 59.70 3.83
N ASP A 516 47.68 60.31 4.92
CA ASP A 516 46.49 61.17 4.93
C ASP A 516 46.65 62.42 4.05
N ALA A 517 47.88 62.91 3.84
CA ALA A 517 48.15 64.01 2.91
C ALA A 517 47.84 63.64 1.45
N TRP A 518 48.06 62.39 1.04
CA TRP A 518 47.91 61.93 -0.36
C TRP A 518 46.47 62.05 -0.87
N ASP A 519 46.25 62.71 -2.01
CA ASP A 519 44.97 62.79 -2.74
C ASP A 519 45.23 62.54 -4.23
N PRO A 520 44.67 61.48 -4.85
CA PRO A 520 44.86 61.16 -6.26
C PRO A 520 43.99 62.03 -7.20
N GLY A 521 43.48 63.16 -6.72
CA GLY A 521 42.84 64.20 -7.52
C GLY A 521 41.49 63.78 -8.11
N ARG A 522 41.13 64.40 -9.24
CA ARG A 522 39.89 64.07 -9.97
C ARG A 522 39.99 62.78 -10.77
N LEU A 523 41.14 62.53 -11.41
CA LEU A 523 41.38 61.34 -12.25
C LEU A 523 41.35 60.04 -11.43
N GLY A 524 42.03 59.96 -10.28
CA GLY A 524 41.97 58.76 -9.43
C GLY A 524 40.55 58.45 -8.91
N ARG A 525 39.77 59.49 -8.56
CA ARG A 525 38.34 59.35 -8.19
C ARG A 525 37.43 58.92 -9.36
N ALA A 526 37.88 59.07 -10.61
CA ALA A 526 37.14 58.60 -11.78
C ALA A 526 37.22 57.06 -11.94
N GLY A 527 38.26 56.41 -11.41
CA GLY A 527 38.55 54.98 -11.61
C GLY A 527 37.35 54.05 -11.44
N LYS A 528 36.66 54.12 -10.29
CA LYS A 528 35.46 53.31 -10.00
C LYS A 528 34.34 53.44 -11.05
N TYR A 529 34.20 54.61 -11.69
CA TYR A 529 33.21 54.81 -12.75
C TYR A 529 33.70 54.22 -14.07
N VAL A 530 35.00 54.32 -14.36
CA VAL A 530 35.61 53.65 -15.53
C VAL A 530 35.50 52.13 -15.41
N THR A 531 35.86 51.56 -14.25
CA THR A 531 35.73 50.11 -13.98
C THR A 531 34.28 49.65 -14.16
N PHE A 532 33.31 50.38 -13.61
CA PHE A 532 31.89 50.08 -13.81
C PHE A 532 31.46 50.17 -15.28
N LEU A 533 31.81 51.25 -15.99
CA LEU A 533 31.40 51.47 -17.38
C LEU A 533 32.02 50.45 -18.35
N VAL A 534 33.27 50.02 -18.11
CA VAL A 534 33.91 48.96 -18.89
C VAL A 534 33.20 47.62 -18.67
N ILE A 535 32.95 47.23 -17.43
CA ILE A 535 32.25 45.97 -17.12
C ILE A 535 30.81 46.00 -17.66
N LEU A 536 30.11 47.13 -17.55
CA LEU A 536 28.77 47.32 -18.12
C LEU A 536 28.76 47.21 -19.65
N ALA A 537 29.72 47.84 -20.34
CA ALA A 537 29.85 47.73 -21.79
C ALA A 537 30.13 46.30 -22.25
N VAL A 538 30.98 45.56 -21.52
CA VAL A 538 31.25 44.14 -21.78
C VAL A 538 30.01 43.28 -21.52
N ALA A 539 29.24 43.55 -20.46
CA ALA A 539 28.04 42.77 -20.12
C ALA A 539 26.93 42.83 -21.18
N LEU A 540 26.85 43.92 -21.94
CA LEU A 540 25.94 44.05 -23.09
C LEU A 540 26.33 43.15 -24.27
N VAL A 541 27.58 42.70 -24.34
CA VAL A 541 28.12 41.81 -25.39
C VAL A 541 28.22 40.36 -24.91
N SER A 542 28.81 40.15 -23.72
CA SER A 542 29.04 38.83 -23.13
C SER A 542 28.99 38.89 -21.60
N LEU A 543 27.91 38.36 -21.02
CA LEU A 543 27.74 38.26 -19.58
C LEU A 543 28.85 37.41 -18.90
N PRO A 544 29.26 36.22 -19.42
CA PRO A 544 30.36 35.46 -18.81
C PRO A 544 31.69 36.21 -18.81
N LEU A 545 31.98 37.01 -19.84
CA LEU A 545 33.19 37.83 -19.87
C LEU A 545 33.12 38.98 -18.86
N ALA A 546 31.94 39.57 -18.66
CA ALA A 546 31.73 40.57 -17.62
C ALA A 546 31.85 39.99 -16.20
N GLU A 547 31.32 38.78 -15.94
CA GLU A 547 31.45 38.09 -14.65
C GLU A 547 32.90 37.71 -14.31
N MET A 548 33.72 37.46 -15.34
CA MET A 548 35.17 37.25 -15.22
C MET A 548 35.91 38.57 -14.91
N LEU A 549 35.51 39.69 -15.52
CA LEU A 549 36.07 41.02 -15.21
C LEU A 549 35.64 41.53 -13.83
N ASP A 550 34.44 41.17 -13.35
CA ASP A 550 33.94 41.55 -12.02
C ASP A 550 34.61 40.77 -10.88
N GLU A 551 35.54 39.85 -11.18
CA GLU A 551 36.54 39.35 -10.21
C GLU A 551 37.50 40.45 -9.70
N VAL A 552 37.46 41.65 -10.30
CA VAL A 552 38.02 42.86 -9.68
C VAL A 552 37.34 43.20 -8.34
N GLU A 553 36.13 42.70 -8.08
CA GLU A 553 35.50 42.79 -6.76
C GLU A 553 36.05 41.71 -5.81
N PRO A 554 36.78 42.08 -4.73
CA PRO A 554 37.32 41.13 -3.74
C PRO A 554 36.23 40.41 -2.91
N PHE A 555 34.96 40.67 -3.22
CA PHE A 555 33.76 40.20 -2.55
C PHE A 555 33.67 38.66 -2.55
N LYS A 556 33.91 38.00 -3.70
CA LYS A 556 33.85 36.53 -3.82
C LYS A 556 34.88 35.88 -2.88
N THR A 557 36.13 36.37 -2.89
CA THR A 557 37.21 35.86 -2.01
C THR A 557 36.93 36.10 -0.52
N PHE A 558 36.26 37.20 -0.16
CA PHE A 558 35.83 37.48 1.21
C PHE A 558 34.77 36.48 1.70
N ILE A 559 33.61 36.39 1.03
CA ILE A 559 32.48 35.56 1.48
C ILE A 559 32.75 34.04 1.39
N LEU A 560 33.69 33.64 0.52
CA LEU A 560 34.20 32.27 0.44
C LEU A 560 35.33 31.98 1.44
N ARG A 561 35.61 32.88 2.40
CA ARG A 561 36.57 32.67 3.51
C ARG A 561 37.96 32.27 3.00
N LEU A 562 38.43 32.94 1.94
CA LEU A 562 39.70 32.68 1.23
C LEU A 562 39.80 31.33 0.49
N ALA A 563 38.72 30.55 0.36
CA ALA A 563 38.69 29.32 -0.43
C ALA A 563 38.65 29.61 -1.95
N ARG A 564 39.75 30.17 -2.47
CA ARG A 564 39.95 30.54 -3.89
C ARG A 564 41.39 30.24 -4.33
N PRO A 565 41.66 30.10 -5.65
CA PRO A 565 43.01 30.03 -6.19
C PRO A 565 43.93 31.15 -5.67
N PHE A 566 45.21 30.81 -5.46
CA PHE A 566 46.19 31.68 -4.78
C PHE A 566 46.27 33.10 -5.34
N HIS A 567 46.16 33.30 -6.67
CA HIS A 567 46.20 34.63 -7.27
C HIS A 567 45.03 35.54 -6.81
N PHE A 568 43.83 35.01 -6.61
CA PHE A 568 42.70 35.77 -6.06
C PHE A 568 42.88 36.07 -4.57
N VAL A 569 43.51 35.18 -3.81
CA VAL A 569 43.83 35.39 -2.39
C VAL A 569 44.95 36.43 -2.22
N ALA A 570 45.97 36.39 -3.08
CA ALA A 570 47.04 37.39 -3.12
C ALA A 570 46.51 38.77 -3.54
N TYR A 571 45.68 38.85 -4.58
CA TYR A 571 44.99 40.09 -4.96
C TYR A 571 44.14 40.63 -3.81
N PHE A 572 43.32 39.77 -3.19
CA PHE A 572 42.51 40.11 -2.02
C PHE A 572 43.35 40.68 -0.86
N ALA A 573 44.45 40.02 -0.52
CA ALA A 573 45.34 40.47 0.57
C ALA A 573 45.95 41.85 0.28
N VAL A 574 46.47 42.05 -0.95
CA VAL A 574 47.06 43.33 -1.37
C VAL A 574 46.01 44.45 -1.38
N ILE A 575 44.86 44.25 -2.02
CA ILE A 575 43.84 45.30 -2.13
C ILE A 575 43.16 45.61 -0.78
N THR A 576 43.05 44.63 0.11
CA THR A 576 42.59 44.81 1.49
C THR A 576 43.60 45.61 2.31
N LEU A 577 44.89 45.24 2.27
CA LEU A 577 45.96 45.93 2.99
C LEU A 577 46.08 47.39 2.55
N VAL A 578 46.13 47.64 1.23
CA VAL A 578 46.15 49.00 0.67
C VAL A 578 44.89 49.79 1.09
N SER A 579 43.73 49.14 1.20
CA SER A 579 42.48 49.78 1.64
C SER A 579 42.36 50.00 3.16
N ALA A 580 43.17 49.32 3.97
CA ALA A 580 43.30 49.60 5.41
C ALA A 580 44.31 50.73 5.66
N VAL A 581 45.41 50.76 4.90
CA VAL A 581 46.48 51.77 5.00
C VAL A 581 46.02 53.11 4.41
N VAL A 582 45.47 53.10 3.20
CA VAL A 582 44.81 54.26 2.55
C VAL A 582 43.30 54.08 2.71
N TYR A 583 42.69 54.85 3.61
CA TYR A 583 41.30 54.67 4.07
C TYR A 583 40.32 54.31 2.95
N ARG A 584 39.88 53.04 2.94
CA ARG A 584 38.94 52.42 2.00
C ARG A 584 39.26 52.66 0.52
N PHE A 585 40.54 52.55 0.14
CA PHE A 585 41.04 52.72 -1.24
C PHE A 585 40.14 52.06 -2.30
N PHE A 586 39.85 50.76 -2.17
CA PHE A 586 39.03 50.01 -3.12
C PHE A 586 37.64 50.66 -3.35
N CYS A 587 36.90 50.94 -2.27
CA CYS A 587 35.55 51.52 -2.31
C CYS A 587 35.49 52.97 -2.85
N ARG A 588 36.65 53.63 -2.99
CA ARG A 588 36.79 55.01 -3.45
C ARG A 588 37.30 55.11 -4.89
N PHE A 589 38.15 54.18 -5.33
CA PHE A 589 38.90 54.31 -6.59
C PHE A 589 38.73 53.16 -7.58
N VAL A 590 38.22 51.99 -7.19
CA VAL A 590 38.17 50.78 -8.03
C VAL A 590 36.77 50.14 -8.08
N CYS A 591 36.11 49.98 -6.94
CA CYS A 591 34.86 49.24 -6.77
C CYS A 591 33.77 49.62 -7.80
N PRO A 592 33.43 48.74 -8.76
CA PRO A 592 32.45 49.04 -9.80
C PRO A 592 31.03 49.22 -9.23
N LEU A 593 30.59 48.37 -8.29
CA LEU A 593 29.34 48.60 -7.56
C LEU A 593 29.34 49.98 -6.87
N GLY A 594 30.47 50.34 -6.24
CA GLY A 594 30.67 51.65 -5.61
C GLY A 594 30.63 52.82 -6.59
N GLY A 595 31.02 52.61 -7.85
CA GLY A 595 30.89 53.55 -8.96
C GLY A 595 29.44 53.71 -9.41
N ALA A 596 28.75 52.60 -9.69
CA ALA A 596 27.34 52.57 -10.08
C ALA A 596 26.47 53.33 -9.07
N LEU A 597 26.57 52.97 -7.78
CA LEU A 597 25.81 53.58 -6.69
C LEU A 597 26.14 55.07 -6.48
N ALA A 598 27.31 55.55 -6.92
CA ALA A 598 27.72 56.95 -6.81
C ALA A 598 27.08 57.87 -7.88
N ILE A 599 26.55 57.31 -8.98
CA ILE A 599 25.89 58.07 -10.05
C ILE A 599 24.57 58.73 -9.55
N PRO A 600 23.57 57.99 -9.01
CA PRO A 600 22.33 58.59 -8.51
C PRO A 600 22.52 59.36 -7.19
N SER A 601 23.51 58.98 -6.38
CA SER A 601 23.73 59.52 -5.01
C SER A 601 24.06 61.02 -4.93
N ARG A 602 24.08 61.77 -6.03
CA ARG A 602 24.56 63.17 -6.07
C ARG A 602 23.68 64.16 -5.29
N LYS A 603 22.38 63.89 -5.13
CA LYS A 603 21.40 64.74 -4.43
C LYS A 603 20.41 63.87 -3.62
N PRO A 604 20.75 63.43 -2.40
CA PRO A 604 19.81 62.70 -1.54
C PRO A 604 18.71 63.62 -0.99
N LEU A 605 17.50 63.07 -0.74
CA LEU A 605 16.36 63.82 -0.20
C LEU A 605 16.60 64.36 1.22
N LEU A 606 17.27 63.57 2.08
CA LEU A 606 17.59 63.91 3.47
C LEU A 606 19.12 64.06 3.63
N PRO A 607 19.72 65.16 3.15
CA PRO A 607 21.16 65.38 3.23
C PRO A 607 21.67 65.42 4.68
N LEU A 608 23.00 65.34 4.82
CA LEU A 608 23.69 65.68 6.05
C LEU A 608 23.64 67.20 6.28
N PHE A 609 23.30 67.59 7.50
CA PHE A 609 23.06 68.97 7.90
C PHE A 609 24.35 69.80 7.89
N ARG A 610 24.29 71.01 7.34
CA ARG A 610 25.44 71.94 7.23
C ARG A 610 24.92 73.37 7.38
N TRP A 611 25.48 74.11 8.34
CA TRP A 611 25.26 75.55 8.50
C TRP A 611 25.78 76.34 7.30
N GLU A 612 25.22 77.52 7.04
CA GLU A 612 25.63 78.42 5.94
C GLU A 612 27.14 78.78 6.01
N GLN A 613 27.60 79.06 7.22
CA GLN A 613 28.97 79.42 7.59
C GLN A 613 29.97 78.26 7.40
N CYS A 614 29.49 77.04 7.13
CA CYS A 614 30.34 75.89 6.81
C CYS A 614 31.03 75.98 5.44
N LYS A 615 30.72 77.01 4.63
CA LYS A 615 31.45 77.37 3.40
C LYS A 615 32.88 77.86 3.74
N THR A 616 33.03 78.72 4.75
CA THR A 616 34.31 79.28 5.20
C THR A 616 35.00 78.38 6.22
N CYS A 617 34.28 77.82 7.19
CA CYS A 617 34.85 76.96 8.23
C CYS A 617 35.38 75.61 7.67
N LYS A 618 36.70 75.39 7.74
CA LYS A 618 37.38 74.19 7.21
C LYS A 618 37.64 73.08 8.25
N ILE A 619 37.10 73.18 9.48
CA ILE A 619 37.34 72.18 10.55
C ILE A 619 36.88 70.78 10.11
N CYS A 620 35.61 70.65 9.67
CA CYS A 620 35.05 69.38 9.22
C CYS A 620 35.74 68.82 7.96
N TYR A 621 36.39 69.67 7.14
CA TYR A 621 37.17 69.20 5.99
C TYR A 621 38.42 68.44 6.43
N LYS A 622 39.17 68.96 7.41
CA LYS A 622 40.38 68.30 7.94
C LYS A 622 40.08 66.95 8.59
N GLY A 623 38.87 66.77 9.16
CA GLY A 623 38.39 65.50 9.71
C GLY A 623 37.67 64.58 8.72
N CYS A 624 37.63 64.90 7.42
CA CYS A 624 36.88 64.12 6.44
C CYS A 624 37.77 63.07 5.76
N GLU A 625 37.94 61.90 6.39
CA GLU A 625 38.80 60.80 5.91
C GLU A 625 38.49 60.31 4.46
N PRO A 626 37.22 60.24 3.99
CA PRO A 626 36.94 59.95 2.59
C PRO A 626 37.37 61.05 1.59
N LYS A 627 37.79 62.23 2.08
CA LYS A 627 37.99 63.49 1.33
C LYS A 627 36.75 63.88 0.50
N ALA A 628 35.57 63.71 1.09
CA ALA A 628 34.27 63.94 0.46
C ALA A 628 33.75 65.38 0.60
N ILE A 629 34.29 66.19 1.51
CA ILE A 629 34.02 67.64 1.57
C ILE A 629 34.96 68.34 0.59
N ALA A 630 34.42 69.20 -0.28
CA ALA A 630 35.22 70.02 -1.17
C ALA A 630 35.93 71.15 -0.39
N TYR A 631 37.24 71.31 -0.59
CA TYR A 631 38.05 72.31 0.13
C TYR A 631 37.55 73.74 -0.11
N GLU A 632 37.37 74.10 -1.39
CA GLU A 632 36.91 75.42 -1.82
C GLU A 632 35.52 75.75 -1.26
N THR A 633 34.50 74.98 -1.65
CA THR A 633 33.08 75.32 -1.45
C THR A 633 32.48 74.82 -0.12
N GLY A 634 33.16 73.95 0.62
CA GLY A 634 32.65 73.34 1.84
C GLY A 634 31.45 72.38 1.65
N ARG A 635 31.01 72.14 0.40
CA ARG A 635 29.92 71.22 0.07
C ARG A 635 30.35 69.75 0.19
N ILE A 636 29.43 68.87 0.56
CA ILE A 636 29.64 67.41 0.62
C ILE A 636 29.37 66.83 -0.78
N ASN A 637 30.34 66.13 -1.35
CA ASN A 637 30.14 65.28 -2.52
C ASN A 637 29.63 63.91 -2.05
N TYR A 638 28.33 63.67 -2.18
CA TYR A 638 27.68 62.40 -1.80
C TYR A 638 28.08 61.20 -2.68
N GLY A 639 28.67 61.43 -3.87
CA GLY A 639 29.31 60.38 -4.67
C GLY A 639 30.63 59.85 -4.06
N GLU A 640 31.24 60.60 -3.13
CA GLU A 640 32.38 60.15 -2.32
C GLU A 640 32.01 59.85 -0.87
N CYS A 641 31.02 60.56 -0.30
CA CYS A 641 30.67 60.46 1.12
C CYS A 641 30.20 59.06 1.54
N LEU A 642 30.83 58.53 2.58
CA LEU A 642 30.46 57.26 3.24
C LEU A 642 29.67 57.46 4.54
N GLN A 643 29.36 58.72 4.90
CA GLN A 643 28.46 59.07 6.01
C GLN A 643 28.79 58.42 7.38
N CYS A 644 30.07 58.43 7.79
CA CYS A 644 30.50 58.08 9.16
C CYS A 644 30.01 59.05 10.27
N TRP A 645 29.25 60.10 9.90
CA TRP A 645 28.72 61.16 10.75
C TRP A 645 29.73 61.96 11.60
N ASP A 646 31.05 61.78 11.45
CA ASP A 646 32.01 62.60 12.19
C ASP A 646 31.85 64.10 11.92
N CYS A 647 31.62 64.50 10.67
CA CYS A 647 31.29 65.90 10.33
C CYS A 647 29.91 66.36 10.83
N GLN A 648 29.01 65.45 11.23
CA GLN A 648 27.74 65.79 11.88
C GLN A 648 27.92 65.97 13.37
N SER A 649 28.64 65.06 14.04
CA SER A 649 28.98 65.25 15.44
C SER A 649 29.81 66.52 15.64
N THR A 650 30.87 66.76 14.86
CA THR A 650 31.63 68.02 14.94
C THR A 650 30.79 69.26 14.60
N GLY A 651 29.71 69.11 13.81
CA GLY A 651 28.75 70.17 13.50
C GLY A 651 27.60 70.33 14.52
N MET A 652 27.50 69.42 15.49
CA MET A 652 26.47 69.39 16.56
C MET A 652 27.12 69.28 17.95
N ASP A 653 28.43 69.49 18.04
CA ASP A 653 29.20 69.51 19.28
C ASP A 653 29.18 70.93 19.84
N GLN A 654 28.62 71.10 21.04
CA GLN A 654 28.46 72.40 21.70
C GLN A 654 29.78 72.99 22.25
N GLY A 655 30.91 72.28 22.12
CA GLY A 655 32.25 72.80 22.41
C GLY A 655 33.13 72.99 21.17
N VAL A 656 32.71 72.54 19.98
CA VAL A 656 33.53 72.54 18.74
C VAL A 656 32.82 73.19 17.54
N CYS A 657 31.49 73.21 17.50
CA CYS A 657 30.73 73.90 16.46
C CYS A 657 30.40 75.34 16.89
N PRO A 658 30.81 76.38 16.14
CA PRO A 658 30.49 77.77 16.46
C PRO A 658 29.00 78.07 16.63
N GLU A 659 28.11 77.35 15.92
CA GLU A 659 26.68 77.70 15.86
C GLU A 659 25.85 77.12 17.02
N LEU A 660 26.08 75.86 17.42
CA LEU A 660 25.31 75.27 18.53
C LEU A 660 25.71 75.85 19.90
N ILE A 661 26.85 76.53 20.00
CA ILE A 661 27.20 77.38 21.14
C ILE A 661 26.13 78.49 21.33
N VAL A 662 25.52 78.98 20.24
CA VAL A 662 24.45 79.99 20.26
C VAL A 662 23.06 79.37 20.51
N ALA A 663 22.82 78.14 20.02
CA ALA A 663 21.47 77.60 19.82
C ALA A 663 20.82 76.72 20.94
N LYS A 664 21.51 76.34 22.02
CA LYS A 664 21.15 75.23 22.97
C LYS A 664 19.71 75.20 23.66
N ARG A 665 18.69 74.33 23.19
CA ARG A 665 17.16 74.23 23.51
C ARG A 665 16.28 72.84 23.63
N GLU A 666 15.19 72.47 22.83
CA GLU A 666 13.80 71.76 23.13
C GLU A 666 13.40 70.17 23.04
N GLN A 667 12.06 69.71 23.08
CA GLN A 667 11.39 68.32 23.35
C GLN A 667 9.90 67.92 22.77
N ARG A 668 9.27 66.66 22.95
CA ARG A 668 7.75 66.16 23.03
C ARG A 668 7.18 64.82 22.25
N THR A 669 6.14 63.94 22.67
CA THR A 669 5.23 62.89 21.89
C THR A 669 4.21 61.78 22.60
N PRO A 670 3.18 61.04 21.95
CA PRO A 670 2.09 60.04 22.49
C PRO A 670 1.61 58.64 21.73
N ARG A 671 0.64 57.70 22.19
CA ARG A 671 0.24 56.24 21.65
C ARG A 671 -1.27 55.51 21.54
N PRO A 672 -1.74 54.25 22.03
CA PRO A 672 -2.66 53.11 21.41
C PRO A 672 -3.92 52.39 22.21
N LEU A 673 -4.73 51.22 22.06
CA LEU A 673 -5.16 49.96 21.20
C LEU A 673 -6.48 49.05 21.68
N VAL A 674 -7.03 47.89 21.04
CA VAL A 674 -8.41 47.11 21.28
C VAL A 674 -8.68 45.52 20.84
N VAL A 675 -9.74 44.66 21.26
CA VAL A 675 -10.11 43.12 20.94
C VAL A 675 -11.62 42.46 21.20
N LEU A 676 -12.15 41.22 20.72
CA LEU A 676 -13.51 40.42 21.05
C LEU A 676 -13.88 38.86 20.53
N ALA A 677 -15.03 38.09 20.87
CA ALA A 677 -15.51 36.59 20.51
C ALA A 677 -17.08 36.08 20.81
N LEU A 678 -17.91 34.89 20.75
CA LEU A 678 -18.18 33.32 20.54
C LEU A 678 -19.78 32.82 20.38
N LEU A 679 -20.57 31.61 20.37
CA LEU A 679 -20.70 30.02 20.29
C LEU A 679 -22.21 29.27 20.18
N SER A 680 -22.53 27.87 20.00
CA SER A 680 -23.94 27.10 19.90
C SER A 680 -24.20 25.44 19.87
N ALA A 681 -25.44 24.72 19.90
CA ALA A 681 -25.87 23.16 19.82
C ALA A 681 -27.48 22.65 19.73
N ALA A 682 -28.25 21.43 19.68
CA ALA A 682 -28.33 19.82 19.59
C ALA A 682 -29.75 18.94 19.20
N THR A 683 -30.13 17.60 19.52
CA THR A 683 -31.10 16.49 18.83
C THR A 683 -32.02 15.27 19.56
N LEU A 684 -33.00 14.38 18.98
CA LEU A 684 -33.83 13.10 19.56
C LEU A 684 -34.81 12.01 18.69
N ALA A 685 -35.42 10.76 19.12
CA ALA A 685 -36.39 9.67 18.40
C ALA A 685 -37.17 8.32 19.08
N VAL A 686 -38.15 7.42 18.48
CA VAL A 686 -38.90 6.04 18.95
C VAL A 686 -39.91 5.15 17.93
N GLY A 687 -40.74 3.94 17.92
CA GLY A 687 -41.39 2.64 18.65
C GLY A 687 -42.46 1.54 17.90
N VAL A 688 -43.07 0.31 18.39
CA VAL A 688 -43.93 -0.88 17.66
C VAL A 688 -45.09 -1.95 18.31
N ALA A 689 -45.62 -3.20 17.78
CA ALA A 689 -46.96 -4.10 18.04
C ALA A 689 -47.21 -5.79 17.95
N GLN A 690 -48.45 -6.55 17.84
CA GLN A 690 -48.83 -8.11 18.06
C GLN A 690 -50.04 -9.05 17.33
N ALA A 691 -50.25 -10.47 17.46
CA ALA A 691 -51.14 -11.51 16.63
C ALA A 691 -51.81 -12.97 17.13
N ALA A 692 -52.15 -14.09 16.31
CA ALA A 692 -53.20 -15.26 16.50
C ALA A 692 -53.06 -16.89 16.08
N GLU A 693 -54.09 -17.78 15.68
CA GLU A 693 -54.09 -19.33 15.33
C GLU A 693 -55.31 -20.05 14.50
N ARG A 694 -55.18 -21.24 13.74
CA ARG A 694 -56.16 -22.12 12.91
C ARG A 694 -55.84 -23.68 12.58
N VAL A 695 -56.67 -24.46 11.77
CA VAL A 695 -56.58 -25.95 11.42
C VAL A 695 -57.07 -26.39 9.97
N VAL A 696 -56.59 -27.53 9.36
CA VAL A 696 -56.82 -28.02 7.95
C VAL A 696 -56.90 -29.57 7.74
N LEU A 697 -57.58 -30.07 6.67
CA LEU A 697 -57.70 -31.50 6.24
C LEU A 697 -56.97 -31.83 4.92
N PRO A 698 -56.66 -33.11 4.59
CA PRO A 698 -55.92 -33.51 3.38
C PRO A 698 -56.67 -33.29 2.06
N GLY A 699 -55.94 -32.87 1.03
CA GLY A 699 -56.43 -32.70 -0.35
C GLY A 699 -55.48 -31.90 -1.23
N THR A 700 -55.76 -31.83 -2.54
CA THR A 700 -55.02 -31.01 -3.51
C THR A 700 -55.31 -29.51 -3.29
N GLY A 701 -54.28 -28.72 -2.96
CA GLY A 701 -54.40 -27.27 -2.78
C GLY A 701 -55.02 -26.83 -1.44
N ALA A 702 -55.20 -27.76 -0.51
CA ALA A 702 -55.84 -27.51 0.78
C ALA A 702 -54.98 -26.64 1.72
N ILE A 703 -53.65 -26.77 1.66
CA ILE A 703 -52.72 -25.96 2.46
C ILE A 703 -52.68 -24.54 1.90
N THR A 704 -52.54 -24.41 0.59
CA THR A 704 -52.53 -23.12 -0.12
C THR A 704 -53.81 -22.31 0.15
N ALA A 705 -54.98 -22.96 0.15
CA ALA A 705 -56.25 -22.31 0.50
C ALA A 705 -56.30 -21.82 1.96
N ALA A 706 -55.71 -22.57 2.89
CA ALA A 706 -55.66 -22.19 4.31
C ALA A 706 -54.70 -21.01 4.57
N ILE A 707 -53.54 -20.99 3.91
CA ILE A 707 -52.59 -19.87 3.95
C ILE A 707 -53.24 -18.61 3.35
N ALA A 708 -53.92 -18.73 2.21
CA ALA A 708 -54.63 -17.62 1.59
C ALA A 708 -55.68 -17.00 2.53
N ALA A 709 -56.37 -17.80 3.34
CA ALA A 709 -57.30 -17.32 4.37
C ALA A 709 -56.62 -16.78 5.65
N GLY A 710 -55.38 -17.19 5.93
CA GLY A 710 -54.59 -16.87 7.13
C GLY A 710 -54.28 -15.38 7.34
N ASN A 711 -53.91 -15.02 8.57
CA ASN A 711 -53.29 -13.75 8.95
C ASN A 711 -51.85 -14.00 9.43
N ASP A 712 -51.05 -12.95 9.53
CA ASP A 712 -49.76 -13.03 10.24
C ASP A 712 -49.96 -13.41 11.71
N GLY A 713 -49.02 -14.19 12.24
CA GLY A 713 -49.06 -14.80 13.56
C GLY A 713 -49.90 -16.06 13.68
N ASP A 714 -50.76 -16.39 12.71
CA ASP A 714 -51.60 -17.59 12.77
C ASP A 714 -50.77 -18.90 12.84
N THR A 715 -51.46 -20.00 13.14
CA THR A 715 -50.94 -21.37 13.10
C THR A 715 -51.91 -22.19 12.24
N ILE A 716 -51.42 -23.19 11.52
CA ILE A 716 -52.18 -24.00 10.57
C ILE A 716 -51.80 -25.46 10.84
N ARG A 717 -52.75 -26.22 11.42
CA ARG A 717 -52.53 -27.63 11.77
C ARG A 717 -53.03 -28.58 10.69
N LEU A 718 -52.15 -29.42 10.14
CA LEU A 718 -52.44 -30.41 9.11
C LEU A 718 -52.82 -31.76 9.75
N LYS A 719 -53.85 -32.42 9.19
CA LYS A 719 -54.22 -33.79 9.58
C LYS A 719 -53.44 -34.85 8.78
N PRO A 720 -53.32 -36.09 9.28
CA PRO A 720 -52.61 -37.15 8.58
C PRO A 720 -53.21 -37.46 7.20
N GLY A 721 -52.37 -37.62 6.18
CA GLY A 721 -52.78 -37.80 4.79
C GLY A 721 -51.82 -37.14 3.79
N VAL A 722 -52.09 -37.32 2.50
CA VAL A 722 -51.27 -36.79 1.40
C VAL A 722 -51.88 -35.49 0.86
N TYR A 723 -51.04 -34.46 0.78
CA TYR A 723 -51.31 -33.15 0.20
C TYR A 723 -50.51 -33.02 -1.09
N SER A 724 -51.14 -33.29 -2.23
CA SER A 724 -50.52 -33.16 -3.55
C SER A 724 -50.56 -31.72 -4.03
N GLU A 725 -49.66 -30.89 -3.52
CA GLU A 725 -49.48 -29.48 -3.88
C GLU A 725 -48.03 -29.02 -3.63
N SER A 726 -47.66 -27.85 -4.17
CA SER A 726 -46.43 -27.13 -3.80
C SER A 726 -46.83 -25.91 -2.99
N VAL A 727 -46.32 -25.78 -1.77
CA VAL A 727 -46.79 -24.77 -0.82
C VAL A 727 -45.89 -23.54 -0.84
N VAL A 728 -46.51 -22.35 -0.90
CA VAL A 728 -45.83 -21.07 -0.62
C VAL A 728 -46.39 -20.50 0.68
N ILE A 729 -45.51 -20.19 1.63
CA ILE A 729 -45.88 -19.57 2.91
C ILE A 729 -45.43 -18.10 2.87
N ASP A 730 -46.36 -17.23 2.49
CA ASP A 730 -46.18 -15.78 2.28
C ASP A 730 -46.55 -14.92 3.52
N LYS A 731 -47.17 -15.53 4.53
CA LYS A 731 -47.56 -14.92 5.82
C LYS A 731 -46.78 -15.50 7.00
N ALA A 732 -46.63 -14.73 8.07
CA ALA A 732 -45.82 -15.06 9.24
C ALA A 732 -46.50 -16.08 10.16
N LEU A 733 -46.66 -17.34 9.71
CA LEU A 733 -47.49 -18.36 10.37
C LEU A 733 -46.78 -19.70 10.65
N ALA A 734 -47.25 -20.46 11.63
CA ALA A 734 -46.79 -21.83 11.86
C ALA A 734 -47.58 -22.85 11.03
N LEU A 735 -46.90 -23.78 10.35
CA LEU A 735 -47.51 -24.91 9.64
C LEU A 735 -47.09 -26.22 10.33
N VAL A 736 -48.03 -26.88 11.01
CA VAL A 736 -47.74 -27.98 11.94
C VAL A 736 -48.45 -29.26 11.51
N GLY A 737 -47.69 -30.32 11.22
CA GLY A 737 -48.20 -31.66 10.91
C GLY A 737 -48.60 -32.47 12.13
N GLU A 738 -49.62 -33.30 11.97
CA GLU A 738 -49.84 -34.49 12.79
C GLU A 738 -49.21 -35.72 12.10
N ASP A 739 -48.78 -36.73 12.88
CA ASP A 739 -48.04 -37.89 12.38
C ASP A 739 -48.71 -38.55 11.16
N GLY A 740 -47.99 -38.55 10.03
CA GLY A 740 -48.50 -39.04 8.74
C GLY A 740 -49.02 -37.95 7.79
N ALA A 741 -48.83 -36.66 8.09
CA ALA A 741 -48.99 -35.58 7.12
C ALA A 741 -47.82 -35.57 6.10
N ILE A 742 -48.14 -35.67 4.80
CA ILE A 742 -47.18 -35.72 3.70
C ILE A 742 -47.52 -34.65 2.66
N ILE A 743 -46.56 -33.79 2.29
CA ILE A 743 -46.66 -32.86 1.15
C ILE A 743 -45.83 -33.42 -0.01
N ASP A 744 -46.44 -33.51 -1.19
CA ASP A 744 -45.88 -34.20 -2.37
C ASP A 744 -45.98 -33.31 -3.61
N ALA A 745 -44.84 -32.76 -4.06
CA ALA A 745 -44.79 -31.76 -5.13
C ALA A 745 -44.69 -32.34 -6.56
N GLY A 746 -44.76 -33.67 -6.71
CA GLY A 746 -44.87 -34.32 -8.04
C GLY A 746 -43.69 -34.07 -8.99
N GLY A 747 -42.51 -33.68 -8.50
CA GLY A 747 -41.26 -33.62 -9.26
C GLY A 747 -41.05 -32.35 -10.10
N ARG A 748 -41.66 -31.21 -9.75
CA ARG A 748 -41.66 -30.01 -10.62
C ARG A 748 -41.13 -28.70 -10.01
N SER A 749 -40.92 -28.66 -8.69
CA SER A 749 -40.84 -27.41 -7.93
C SER A 749 -40.22 -27.64 -6.54
N HIS A 750 -40.15 -26.61 -5.70
CA HIS A 750 -39.92 -26.78 -4.27
C HIS A 750 -41.17 -27.40 -3.60
N VAL A 751 -41.00 -28.20 -2.54
CA VAL A 751 -42.16 -28.79 -1.83
C VAL A 751 -42.82 -27.75 -0.92
N VAL A 752 -42.00 -27.03 -0.14
CA VAL A 752 -42.41 -25.81 0.58
C VAL A 752 -41.43 -24.69 0.28
N ALA A 753 -41.93 -23.53 -0.09
CA ALA A 753 -41.19 -22.27 -0.16
C ALA A 753 -41.70 -21.32 0.94
N ILE A 754 -40.80 -20.82 1.78
CA ILE A 754 -41.08 -19.90 2.88
C ILE A 754 -40.59 -18.51 2.47
N ALA A 755 -41.51 -17.55 2.39
CA ALA A 755 -41.25 -16.18 1.95
C ALA A 755 -41.60 -15.12 3.01
N SER A 756 -42.11 -15.52 4.18
CA SER A 756 -42.47 -14.64 5.30
C SER A 756 -41.63 -14.92 6.55
N PRO A 757 -41.35 -13.91 7.39
CA PRO A 757 -40.58 -14.08 8.62
C PRO A 757 -41.39 -14.81 9.70
N ASN A 758 -40.71 -15.35 10.71
CA ASN A 758 -41.28 -16.08 11.86
C ASN A 758 -42.13 -17.33 11.52
N VAL A 759 -42.07 -17.83 10.28
CA VAL A 759 -42.79 -19.05 9.87
C VAL A 759 -42.23 -20.28 10.57
N ARG A 760 -43.10 -21.17 11.08
CA ARG A 760 -42.69 -22.39 11.81
C ARG A 760 -43.25 -23.66 11.18
N LEU A 761 -42.46 -24.34 10.35
CA LEU A 761 -42.77 -25.60 9.69
C LEU A 761 -42.35 -26.79 10.57
N GLU A 762 -43.31 -27.53 11.12
CA GLU A 762 -43.07 -28.60 12.11
C GLU A 762 -43.75 -29.92 11.76
N GLY A 763 -43.03 -31.05 11.88
CA GLY A 763 -43.62 -32.39 11.91
C GLY A 763 -44.19 -32.92 10.59
N VAL A 764 -43.73 -32.42 9.44
CA VAL A 764 -44.25 -32.79 8.11
C VAL A 764 -43.27 -33.70 7.35
N THR A 765 -43.78 -34.64 6.55
CA THR A 765 -42.98 -35.34 5.54
C THR A 765 -43.06 -34.61 4.20
N LEU A 766 -41.92 -34.28 3.60
CA LEU A 766 -41.81 -33.44 2.40
C LEU A 766 -41.06 -34.21 1.31
N ARG A 767 -41.65 -34.35 0.13
CA ARG A 767 -41.04 -35.15 -0.95
C ARG A 767 -41.37 -34.73 -2.37
N SER A 768 -40.68 -35.37 -3.31
CA SER A 768 -40.85 -35.18 -4.75
C SER A 768 -40.55 -33.75 -5.21
N SER A 769 -39.44 -33.15 -4.76
CA SER A 769 -38.99 -31.87 -5.34
C SER A 769 -38.66 -32.04 -6.83
N GLY A 770 -38.65 -30.93 -7.56
CA GLY A 770 -38.07 -30.90 -8.91
C GLY A 770 -36.60 -31.32 -8.93
N ARG A 771 -36.13 -31.65 -10.14
CA ARG A 771 -34.73 -31.95 -10.47
C ARG A 771 -34.29 -30.99 -11.57
N GLY A 772 -33.08 -30.44 -11.48
CA GLY A 772 -32.56 -29.48 -12.45
C GLY A 772 -31.05 -29.34 -12.38
N ASP A 773 -30.48 -28.62 -13.35
CA ASP A 773 -29.04 -28.35 -13.42
C ASP A 773 -28.59 -27.27 -12.41
N ALA A 774 -27.28 -26.97 -12.38
CA ALA A 774 -26.67 -26.08 -11.40
C ALA A 774 -27.21 -24.63 -11.40
N GLU A 775 -27.95 -24.21 -12.44
CA GLU A 775 -28.65 -22.92 -12.45
C GLU A 775 -29.98 -22.98 -11.69
N VAL A 776 -30.84 -23.98 -11.98
CA VAL A 776 -32.21 -24.10 -11.43
C VAL A 776 -32.30 -25.29 -10.47
N SER A 777 -32.21 -25.04 -9.16
CA SER A 777 -32.10 -26.09 -8.13
C SER A 777 -33.28 -26.08 -7.16
N HIS A 778 -34.14 -27.10 -7.24
CA HIS A 778 -35.29 -27.26 -6.35
C HIS A 778 -34.95 -28.03 -5.05
N ALA A 779 -35.76 -27.81 -4.01
CA ALA A 779 -35.50 -28.31 -2.66
C ALA A 779 -36.79 -28.80 -1.96
N GLY A 780 -36.64 -29.65 -0.94
CA GLY A 780 -37.74 -30.00 -0.03
C GLY A 780 -38.28 -28.77 0.69
N VAL A 781 -37.41 -28.03 1.37
CA VAL A 781 -37.73 -26.69 1.90
C VAL A 781 -36.83 -25.64 1.27
N ARG A 782 -37.41 -24.53 0.84
CA ARG A 782 -36.72 -23.32 0.40
C ARG A 782 -37.11 -22.17 1.33
N VAL A 783 -36.14 -21.41 1.81
CA VAL A 783 -36.33 -20.27 2.71
C VAL A 783 -35.73 -19.05 2.03
N GLU A 784 -36.57 -18.11 1.60
CA GLU A 784 -36.19 -16.90 0.88
C GLU A 784 -35.69 -15.80 1.82
N GLN A 785 -35.04 -14.77 1.27
CA GLN A 785 -34.33 -13.74 2.06
C GLN A 785 -35.24 -12.98 3.03
N SER A 786 -36.52 -12.80 2.70
CA SER A 786 -37.54 -12.16 3.55
C SER A 786 -37.99 -13.01 4.75
N ALA A 787 -37.67 -14.31 4.78
CA ALA A 787 -38.14 -15.24 5.80
C ALA A 787 -37.21 -15.33 7.03
N THR A 788 -36.94 -14.19 7.67
CA THR A 788 -36.13 -14.18 8.91
C THR A 788 -36.80 -14.98 10.02
N ASP A 789 -36.01 -15.54 10.94
CA ASP A 789 -36.50 -16.26 12.12
C ASP A 789 -37.36 -17.51 11.78
N ALA A 790 -37.29 -17.99 10.54
CA ALA A 790 -38.03 -19.17 10.08
C ALA A 790 -37.52 -20.46 10.75
N GLN A 791 -38.45 -21.28 11.23
CA GLN A 791 -38.18 -22.49 12.01
C GLN A 791 -38.63 -23.72 11.22
N ILE A 792 -37.72 -24.69 11.04
CA ILE A 792 -37.93 -25.95 10.32
C ILE A 792 -37.58 -27.05 11.31
N ILE A 793 -38.60 -27.67 11.91
CA ILE A 793 -38.47 -28.50 13.11
C ILE A 793 -39.04 -29.92 12.89
N ASN A 794 -38.27 -30.96 13.22
CA ASN A 794 -38.73 -32.36 13.23
C ASN A 794 -39.36 -32.87 11.91
N ASN A 795 -38.98 -32.31 10.76
CA ASN A 795 -39.50 -32.72 9.45
C ASN A 795 -38.69 -33.88 8.85
N ARG A 796 -39.34 -34.66 7.98
CA ARG A 796 -38.70 -35.71 7.17
C ARG A 796 -38.63 -35.25 5.72
N ILE A 797 -37.45 -35.19 5.13
CA ILE A 797 -37.27 -34.81 3.72
C ILE A 797 -36.67 -36.00 2.95
N GLU A 798 -37.41 -36.44 1.93
CA GLU A 798 -37.07 -37.60 1.10
C GLU A 798 -37.28 -37.27 -0.39
N GLN A 799 -36.69 -38.07 -1.28
CA GLN A 799 -36.89 -37.99 -2.74
C GLN A 799 -36.76 -36.58 -3.35
N SER A 800 -35.94 -35.72 -2.74
CA SER A 800 -35.75 -34.32 -3.12
C SER A 800 -34.30 -34.07 -3.53
N HIS A 801 -34.08 -33.16 -4.49
CA HIS A 801 -32.74 -32.94 -5.04
C HIS A 801 -31.84 -32.25 -4.02
N PHE A 802 -32.29 -31.13 -3.45
CA PHE A 802 -31.76 -30.53 -2.22
C PHE A 802 -32.75 -30.74 -1.07
N GLY A 803 -32.24 -30.81 0.16
CA GLY A 803 -33.07 -30.95 1.36
C GLY A 803 -33.68 -29.61 1.79
N ILE A 804 -32.92 -28.83 2.56
CA ILE A 804 -33.29 -27.49 3.04
C ILE A 804 -32.33 -26.46 2.43
N TRP A 805 -32.87 -25.45 1.74
CA TRP A 805 -32.09 -24.35 1.17
C TRP A 805 -32.48 -23.02 1.84
N ILE A 806 -31.56 -22.44 2.62
CA ILE A 806 -31.65 -21.06 3.13
C ILE A 806 -30.94 -20.12 2.16
N HIS A 807 -31.63 -19.08 1.72
CA HIS A 807 -31.14 -18.08 0.77
C HIS A 807 -31.33 -16.69 1.37
N GLY A 808 -30.28 -16.11 1.96
CA GLY A 808 -30.29 -14.76 2.53
C GLY A 808 -31.01 -14.60 3.87
N ALA A 809 -31.82 -15.56 4.32
CA ALA A 809 -32.63 -15.41 5.54
C ALA A 809 -31.79 -15.35 6.83
N GLU A 810 -32.14 -14.42 7.72
CA GLU A 810 -31.52 -14.31 9.05
C GLU A 810 -32.18 -15.26 10.08
N ARG A 811 -31.41 -15.71 11.08
CA ARG A 811 -31.86 -16.41 12.30
C ARG A 811 -32.70 -17.67 12.10
N ALA A 812 -32.65 -18.27 10.91
CA ALA A 812 -33.39 -19.49 10.60
C ALA A 812 -32.92 -20.67 11.47
N LEU A 813 -33.86 -21.43 12.02
CA LEU A 813 -33.64 -22.59 12.89
C LEU A 813 -33.99 -23.88 12.16
N ILE A 814 -33.02 -24.74 11.91
CA ILE A 814 -33.18 -26.09 11.37
C ILE A 814 -32.89 -27.09 12.50
N ARG A 815 -33.94 -27.67 13.10
CA ARG A 815 -33.80 -28.52 14.30
C ARG A 815 -34.46 -29.91 14.16
N GLY A 816 -33.72 -30.98 14.48
CA GLY A 816 -34.28 -32.33 14.61
C GLY A 816 -34.82 -32.95 13.31
N ASN A 817 -34.48 -32.40 12.14
CA ASN A 817 -34.94 -32.91 10.85
C ASN A 817 -34.10 -34.10 10.40
N HIS A 818 -34.72 -34.99 9.62
CA HIS A 818 -34.02 -36.07 8.93
C HIS A 818 -34.11 -35.86 7.42
N VAL A 819 -32.96 -35.86 6.75
CA VAL A 819 -32.85 -35.57 5.31
C VAL A 819 -32.10 -36.71 4.62
N ALA A 820 -32.78 -37.40 3.71
CA ALA A 820 -32.22 -38.48 2.90
C ALA A 820 -32.03 -38.00 1.45
N GLY A 821 -30.77 -37.91 1.02
CA GLY A 821 -30.40 -37.55 -0.34
C GLY A 821 -30.67 -38.65 -1.37
N LEU A 822 -30.57 -38.29 -2.65
CA LEU A 822 -30.80 -39.19 -3.79
C LEU A 822 -29.64 -40.19 -3.96
N ALA A 823 -29.69 -41.27 -3.17
CA ALA A 823 -28.67 -42.31 -3.14
C ALA A 823 -28.43 -42.97 -4.52
N GLU A 824 -29.43 -42.99 -5.40
CA GLU A 824 -29.33 -43.55 -6.76
C GLU A 824 -28.43 -42.72 -7.70
N LEU A 825 -28.15 -41.47 -7.35
CA LEU A 825 -27.29 -40.58 -8.13
C LEU A 825 -25.82 -40.70 -7.72
N GLN A 826 -24.92 -40.47 -8.68
CA GLN A 826 -23.50 -40.26 -8.43
C GLN A 826 -23.28 -39.08 -7.48
N GLN A 827 -22.30 -39.18 -6.58
CA GLN A 827 -22.18 -38.28 -5.42
C GLN A 827 -22.14 -36.78 -5.77
N ASN A 828 -21.48 -36.40 -6.87
CA ASN A 828 -21.43 -35.00 -7.33
C ASN A 828 -22.73 -34.47 -7.97
N ALA A 829 -23.63 -35.34 -8.44
CA ALA A 829 -24.91 -34.98 -9.08
C ALA A 829 -26.07 -34.81 -8.09
N ARG A 830 -25.91 -35.31 -6.86
CA ARG A 830 -26.83 -35.07 -5.74
C ARG A 830 -26.84 -33.58 -5.37
N GLY A 831 -27.91 -33.10 -4.75
CA GLY A 831 -27.91 -31.80 -4.06
C GLY A 831 -27.41 -31.93 -2.63
N ASN A 832 -27.45 -30.83 -1.89
CA ASN A 832 -26.99 -30.77 -0.51
C ASN A 832 -28.16 -31.01 0.46
N CYS A 833 -27.91 -31.64 1.60
CA CYS A 833 -28.95 -31.92 2.60
C CYS A 833 -29.42 -30.63 3.28
N VAL A 834 -28.47 -29.76 3.66
CA VAL A 834 -28.69 -28.39 4.09
C VAL A 834 -27.76 -27.48 3.29
N HIS A 835 -28.30 -26.40 2.72
CA HIS A 835 -27.57 -25.41 1.93
C HIS A 835 -27.87 -24.01 2.47
N LEU A 836 -26.84 -23.29 2.94
CA LEU A 836 -26.92 -21.89 3.32
C LEU A 836 -26.16 -21.05 2.30
N TRP A 837 -26.79 -20.00 1.78
CA TRP A 837 -26.15 -18.97 0.98
C TRP A 837 -26.49 -17.59 1.53
N SER A 838 -25.47 -16.79 1.86
CA SER A 838 -25.60 -15.44 2.43
C SER A 838 -26.50 -15.34 3.68
N ALA A 839 -26.60 -16.40 4.48
CA ALA A 839 -27.47 -16.48 5.66
C ALA A 839 -26.75 -16.05 6.94
N ARG A 840 -27.46 -15.46 7.91
CA ARG A 840 -26.87 -14.92 9.13
C ARG A 840 -27.53 -15.42 10.41
N GLY A 841 -26.76 -15.84 11.40
CA GLY A 841 -27.27 -16.27 12.72
C GLY A 841 -28.09 -17.57 12.68
N ALA A 842 -27.98 -18.36 11.62
CA ALA A 842 -28.75 -19.59 11.44
C ALA A 842 -28.30 -20.69 12.42
N VAL A 843 -29.25 -21.45 12.95
CA VAL A 843 -29.00 -22.53 13.91
C VAL A 843 -29.39 -23.87 13.30
N ILE A 844 -28.43 -24.75 13.09
CA ILE A 844 -28.62 -26.09 12.53
C ILE A 844 -28.28 -27.10 13.62
N ALA A 845 -29.31 -27.63 14.29
CA ALA A 845 -29.16 -28.40 15.53
C ALA A 845 -29.80 -29.79 15.49
N ASP A 846 -29.08 -30.82 15.94
CA ASP A 846 -29.60 -32.18 16.17
C ASP A 846 -30.24 -32.85 14.93
N ASN A 847 -29.80 -32.52 13.71
CA ASN A 847 -30.33 -33.11 12.47
C ASN A 847 -29.56 -34.38 12.05
N ASP A 848 -30.23 -35.31 11.36
CA ASP A 848 -29.66 -36.55 10.83
C ASP A 848 -29.67 -36.49 9.28
N LEU A 849 -28.49 -36.38 8.68
CA LEU A 849 -28.31 -36.04 7.26
C LEU A 849 -27.51 -37.16 6.56
N ASP A 850 -28.08 -37.75 5.50
CA ASP A 850 -27.51 -38.94 4.88
C ASP A 850 -27.62 -38.96 3.35
N HIS A 851 -26.68 -39.63 2.69
CA HIS A 851 -26.64 -39.86 1.25
C HIS A 851 -26.76 -38.60 0.35
N CYS A 852 -26.36 -37.42 0.84
CA CYS A 852 -26.33 -36.18 0.05
C CYS A 852 -25.04 -36.00 -0.77
N ARG A 853 -24.92 -34.89 -1.51
CA ARG A 853 -23.62 -34.43 -2.04
C ARG A 853 -22.81 -33.85 -0.89
N ASP A 854 -23.22 -32.70 -0.37
CA ASP A 854 -22.66 -32.14 0.86
C ASP A 854 -23.76 -32.17 1.93
N GLY A 855 -23.41 -32.55 3.17
CA GLY A 855 -24.36 -32.63 4.27
C GLY A 855 -24.86 -31.26 4.68
N ILE A 856 -23.98 -30.43 5.24
CA ILE A 856 -24.22 -29.02 5.52
C ILE A 856 -23.24 -28.20 4.69
N TYR A 857 -23.74 -27.52 3.65
CA TYR A 857 -22.97 -26.57 2.85
C TYR A 857 -23.32 -25.14 3.25
N MET A 858 -22.31 -24.28 3.41
CA MET A 858 -22.49 -22.89 3.79
C MET A 858 -21.57 -21.99 2.96
N ASP A 859 -22.12 -20.92 2.42
CA ASP A 859 -21.42 -19.96 1.55
C ASP A 859 -21.78 -18.53 1.96
N LEU A 860 -20.78 -17.66 2.14
CA LEU A 860 -20.92 -16.25 2.55
C LEU A 860 -21.77 -16.04 3.84
N SER A 861 -21.90 -17.07 4.68
CA SER A 861 -22.87 -17.11 5.79
C SER A 861 -22.21 -16.89 7.16
N MET A 862 -22.80 -16.08 8.04
CA MET A 862 -22.17 -15.63 9.30
C MET A 862 -22.92 -16.04 10.57
N ASP A 863 -22.24 -16.00 11.71
CA ASP A 863 -22.81 -16.11 13.07
C ASP A 863 -23.59 -17.42 13.33
N ALA A 864 -23.39 -18.44 12.48
CA ALA A 864 -24.20 -19.66 12.48
C ALA A 864 -23.74 -20.67 13.54
N THR A 865 -24.69 -21.39 14.13
CA THR A 865 -24.43 -22.46 15.10
C THR A 865 -24.84 -23.81 14.52
N VAL A 866 -23.88 -24.68 14.26
CA VAL A 866 -24.05 -26.03 13.72
C VAL A 866 -23.65 -27.03 14.80
N THR A 867 -24.63 -27.66 15.45
CA THR A 867 -24.37 -28.49 16.64
C THR A 867 -25.20 -29.75 16.75
N GLY A 868 -24.63 -30.82 17.32
CA GLY A 868 -25.32 -32.10 17.55
C GLY A 868 -25.73 -32.87 16.28
N ASN A 869 -25.42 -32.35 15.08
CA ASN A 869 -25.84 -32.98 13.83
C ASN A 869 -25.04 -34.25 13.57
N THR A 870 -25.68 -35.25 12.98
CA THR A 870 -25.03 -36.46 12.49
C THR A 870 -25.06 -36.50 10.96
N VAL A 871 -23.91 -36.70 10.33
CA VAL A 871 -23.78 -36.59 8.87
C VAL A 871 -22.98 -37.75 8.28
N ARG A 872 -23.57 -38.45 7.29
CA ARG A 872 -23.00 -39.68 6.70
C ARG A 872 -23.08 -39.73 5.17
N ASN A 873 -22.29 -40.65 4.60
CA ASN A 873 -22.31 -41.07 3.18
C ASN A 873 -22.23 -39.94 2.13
N SER A 874 -21.68 -38.79 2.53
CA SER A 874 -21.62 -37.55 1.75
C SER A 874 -20.17 -37.24 1.29
N ARG A 875 -20.02 -36.30 0.36
CA ARG A 875 -18.73 -35.82 -0.16
C ARG A 875 -18.01 -34.98 0.89
N TYR A 876 -18.70 -33.96 1.39
CA TYR A 876 -18.30 -33.19 2.57
C TYR A 876 -19.41 -33.30 3.62
N ALA A 877 -19.06 -33.60 4.86
CA ALA A 877 -20.05 -33.68 5.93
C ALA A 877 -20.53 -32.27 6.33
N ILE A 878 -19.57 -31.39 6.62
CA ILE A 878 -19.79 -29.94 6.78
C ILE A 878 -18.76 -29.22 5.90
N HIS A 879 -19.23 -28.27 5.09
CA HIS A 879 -18.45 -27.56 4.07
C HIS A 879 -18.75 -26.06 4.18
N THR A 880 -17.76 -25.24 4.52
CA THR A 880 -17.96 -23.80 4.72
C THR A 880 -17.04 -22.98 3.84
N MET A 881 -17.59 -21.97 3.16
CA MET A 881 -16.88 -21.06 2.27
C MET A 881 -17.15 -19.61 2.71
N TRP A 882 -16.11 -18.90 3.16
CA TRP A 882 -16.19 -17.50 3.66
C TRP A 882 -17.18 -17.30 4.82
N CYS A 883 -17.35 -18.32 5.67
CA CYS A 883 -18.25 -18.26 6.81
C CYS A 883 -17.53 -17.77 8.07
N ASP A 884 -17.94 -16.63 8.64
CA ASP A 884 -17.26 -16.03 9.80
C ASP A 884 -18.06 -16.18 11.10
N ARG A 885 -17.34 -16.31 12.23
CA ARG A 885 -17.89 -16.40 13.60
C ARG A 885 -18.86 -17.58 13.81
N GLY A 886 -18.73 -18.65 13.02
CA GLY A 886 -19.53 -19.86 13.16
C GLY A 886 -19.06 -20.76 14.32
N ASN A 887 -20.01 -21.40 14.99
CA ASN A 887 -19.77 -22.45 15.99
C ASN A 887 -20.13 -23.81 15.39
N PHE A 888 -19.17 -24.72 15.32
CA PHE A 888 -19.29 -26.09 14.83
C PHE A 888 -18.96 -27.03 15.99
N SER A 889 -19.94 -27.45 16.79
CA SER A 889 -19.65 -28.23 18.01
C SER A 889 -20.53 -29.45 18.24
N ASP A 890 -19.94 -30.48 18.84
CA ASP A 890 -20.64 -31.72 19.24
C ASP A 890 -21.27 -32.51 18.06
N ASN A 891 -20.86 -32.23 16.82
CA ASN A 891 -21.35 -32.95 15.63
C ASN A 891 -20.64 -34.30 15.45
N VAL A 892 -21.31 -35.26 14.82
CA VAL A 892 -20.77 -36.60 14.49
C VAL A 892 -20.71 -36.77 12.97
N VAL A 893 -19.50 -36.82 12.41
CA VAL A 893 -19.29 -36.97 10.96
C VAL A 893 -18.55 -38.26 10.65
N ALA A 894 -19.24 -39.15 9.94
CA ALA A 894 -18.86 -40.55 9.76
C ALA A 894 -19.00 -40.98 8.30
N ASP A 895 -18.03 -41.77 7.81
CA ASP A 895 -18.14 -42.47 6.52
C ASP A 895 -18.33 -41.54 5.30
N ASN A 896 -17.84 -40.30 5.39
CA ASN A 896 -17.87 -39.32 4.29
C ASN A 896 -16.55 -39.36 3.48
N TYR A 897 -16.48 -38.64 2.36
CA TYR A 897 -15.20 -38.45 1.66
C TYR A 897 -14.29 -37.45 2.39
N VAL A 898 -14.88 -36.41 2.99
CA VAL A 898 -14.29 -35.47 3.95
C VAL A 898 -15.29 -35.21 5.09
N GLY A 899 -14.79 -35.11 6.33
CA GLY A 899 -15.57 -34.68 7.50
C GLY A 899 -15.88 -33.19 7.48
N LEU A 900 -15.18 -32.39 8.29
CA LEU A 900 -15.31 -30.93 8.33
C LEU A 900 -14.30 -30.30 7.38
N ALA A 901 -14.78 -29.62 6.32
CA ALA A 901 -14.02 -28.76 5.45
C ALA A 901 -14.36 -27.29 5.75
N LEU A 902 -13.52 -26.66 6.57
CA LEU A 902 -13.67 -25.25 6.97
C LEU A 902 -12.71 -24.41 6.12
N MET A 903 -13.25 -23.53 5.28
CA MET A 903 -12.50 -22.86 4.22
C MET A 903 -12.76 -21.34 4.16
N PHE A 904 -11.66 -20.57 4.07
CA PHE A 904 -11.65 -19.10 3.90
C PHE A 904 -12.36 -18.30 5.02
N SER A 905 -12.38 -18.85 6.24
CA SER A 905 -13.14 -18.36 7.40
C SER A 905 -12.30 -17.71 8.50
N LYS A 906 -12.92 -16.93 9.38
CA LYS A 906 -12.27 -16.50 10.64
C LYS A 906 -13.17 -16.55 11.88
N ASN A 907 -12.50 -16.58 13.03
CA ASN A 907 -13.08 -16.58 14.37
C ASN A 907 -14.09 -17.73 14.59
N LEU A 908 -13.85 -18.90 13.99
CA LEU A 908 -14.66 -20.09 14.19
C LEU A 908 -14.38 -20.72 15.56
N ASP A 909 -15.41 -21.34 16.14
CA ASP A 909 -15.23 -22.34 17.20
C ASP A 909 -15.56 -23.72 16.61
N THR A 910 -14.69 -24.70 16.79
CA THR A 910 -14.82 -26.06 16.23
C THR A 910 -14.48 -27.06 17.33
N SER A 911 -15.47 -27.37 18.18
CA SER A 911 -15.21 -28.00 19.48
C SER A 911 -15.98 -29.30 19.72
N ARG A 912 -15.31 -30.30 20.31
CA ARG A 912 -15.93 -31.58 20.75
C ARG A 912 -16.61 -32.42 19.65
N ASN A 913 -16.31 -32.16 18.37
CA ASN A 913 -16.86 -32.95 17.26
C ASN A 913 -16.19 -34.34 17.21
N THR A 914 -16.92 -35.34 16.73
CA THR A 914 -16.38 -36.66 16.41
C THR A 914 -16.27 -36.81 14.90
N LEU A 915 -15.05 -37.00 14.38
CA LEU A 915 -14.75 -37.13 12.96
C LEU A 915 -14.07 -38.49 12.71
N HIS A 916 -14.84 -39.49 12.27
CA HIS A 916 -14.34 -40.86 12.13
C HIS A 916 -14.58 -41.51 10.76
N ASN A 917 -13.63 -42.37 10.35
CA ASN A 917 -13.69 -43.14 9.10
C ASN A 917 -13.95 -42.30 7.82
N ASN A 918 -13.55 -41.03 7.79
CA ASN A 918 -13.71 -40.17 6.61
C ASN A 918 -12.54 -40.42 5.64
N SER A 919 -12.87 -40.64 4.37
CA SER A 919 -12.00 -41.29 3.38
C SER A 919 -10.71 -40.51 3.07
N THR A 920 -10.71 -39.18 3.21
CA THR A 920 -9.52 -38.35 2.93
C THR A 920 -9.10 -37.46 4.10
N HIS A 921 -10.01 -36.68 4.68
CA HIS A 921 -9.71 -35.73 5.76
C HIS A 921 -10.77 -35.80 6.85
N GLY A 922 -10.35 -35.84 8.12
CA GLY A 922 -11.20 -35.63 9.28
C GLY A 922 -11.57 -34.15 9.40
N LEU A 923 -10.64 -33.34 9.89
CA LEU A 923 -10.75 -31.88 9.97
C LEU A 923 -9.76 -31.20 9.00
N LEU A 924 -10.30 -30.45 8.04
CA LEU A 924 -9.57 -29.62 7.09
C LEU A 924 -9.79 -28.15 7.44
N LEU A 925 -8.69 -27.45 7.72
CA LEU A 925 -8.61 -26.01 7.93
C LEU A 925 -7.84 -25.41 6.74
N MET A 926 -8.56 -24.80 5.79
CA MET A 926 -7.95 -24.10 4.66
C MET A 926 -8.20 -22.61 4.77
N GLN A 927 -7.16 -21.85 5.11
CA GLN A 927 -7.23 -20.40 5.32
C GLN A 927 -8.20 -19.95 6.42
N VAL A 928 -8.49 -20.86 7.34
CA VAL A 928 -9.13 -20.54 8.61
C VAL A 928 -8.14 -19.74 9.46
N THR A 929 -8.57 -18.61 10.03
CA THR A 929 -7.73 -17.77 10.91
C THR A 929 -8.40 -17.40 12.23
N ARG A 930 -7.61 -17.14 13.29
CA ARG A 930 -8.09 -16.73 14.64
C ARG A 930 -9.18 -17.64 15.24
N SER A 931 -9.21 -18.90 14.82
CA SER A 931 -10.26 -19.86 15.17
C SER A 931 -9.76 -20.88 16.20
N ARG A 932 -10.69 -21.65 16.77
CA ARG A 932 -10.40 -22.71 17.74
C ARG A 932 -10.83 -24.06 17.19
N ALA A 933 -9.95 -25.06 17.29
CA ALA A 933 -10.27 -26.45 17.03
C ALA A 933 -9.94 -27.24 18.30
N ASN A 934 -10.92 -27.42 19.19
CA ASN A 934 -10.67 -27.92 20.55
C ASN A 934 -11.39 -29.24 20.86
N ASP A 935 -10.74 -30.10 21.64
CA ASP A 935 -11.35 -31.30 22.25
C ASP A 935 -12.02 -32.27 21.24
N ASN A 936 -11.69 -32.20 19.95
CA ASN A 936 -12.31 -33.04 18.91
C ASN A 936 -11.71 -34.45 18.91
N VAL A 937 -12.54 -35.45 18.59
CA VAL A 937 -12.15 -36.86 18.45
C VAL A 937 -11.99 -37.18 16.96
N ILE A 938 -10.75 -37.33 16.50
CA ILE A 938 -10.39 -37.46 15.08
C ILE A 938 -9.74 -38.83 14.85
N VAL A 939 -10.53 -39.83 14.43
CA VAL A 939 -10.11 -41.24 14.47
C VAL A 939 -10.31 -41.98 13.15
N GLY A 940 -9.25 -42.63 12.64
CA GLY A 940 -9.36 -43.55 11.50
C GLY A 940 -9.61 -42.88 10.15
N ASN A 941 -9.19 -41.62 9.96
CA ASN A 941 -9.26 -40.90 8.68
C ASN A 941 -7.90 -40.99 7.96
N THR A 942 -7.84 -40.84 6.63
CA THR A 942 -6.55 -40.86 5.90
C THR A 942 -5.64 -39.71 6.37
N LYS A 943 -6.19 -38.51 6.56
CA LYS A 943 -5.56 -37.39 7.28
C LYS A 943 -6.46 -36.98 8.43
N GLY A 944 -5.94 -36.92 9.65
CA GLY A 944 -6.68 -36.47 10.83
C GLY A 944 -6.97 -34.97 10.74
N LEU A 945 -5.92 -34.17 10.95
CA LEU A 945 -5.94 -32.71 10.87
C LEU A 945 -5.09 -32.21 9.69
N PHE A 946 -5.64 -31.35 8.84
CA PHE A 946 -4.92 -30.71 7.73
C PHE A 946 -5.02 -29.18 7.86
N LEU A 947 -3.88 -28.49 7.92
CA LEU A 947 -3.80 -27.02 7.93
C LEU A 947 -3.12 -26.51 6.65
N TYR A 948 -3.76 -25.57 5.95
CA TYR A 948 -3.22 -24.95 4.74
C TYR A 948 -3.43 -23.43 4.75
N ASN A 949 -2.33 -22.68 4.78
CA ASN A 949 -2.31 -21.21 4.85
C ASN A 949 -3.23 -20.64 5.97
N SER A 950 -3.34 -21.38 7.07
CA SER A 950 -4.20 -21.08 8.23
C SER A 950 -3.39 -20.47 9.36
N LEU A 951 -3.81 -19.32 9.91
CA LEU A 951 -2.97 -18.48 10.78
C LEU A 951 -3.64 -18.12 12.13
N PHE A 952 -2.85 -18.06 13.20
CA PHE A 952 -3.28 -17.59 14.52
C PHE A 952 -4.44 -18.38 15.16
N ASN A 953 -4.59 -19.67 14.83
CA ASN A 953 -5.61 -20.54 15.41
C ASN A 953 -5.07 -21.27 16.65
N THR A 954 -5.97 -21.68 17.54
CA THR A 954 -5.69 -22.61 18.64
C THR A 954 -6.19 -24.00 18.28
N VAL A 955 -5.34 -25.01 18.41
CA VAL A 955 -5.67 -26.43 18.24
C VAL A 955 -5.30 -27.13 19.54
N ARG A 956 -6.29 -27.41 20.41
CA ARG A 956 -6.02 -27.84 21.79
C ARG A 956 -6.88 -29.02 22.27
N GLY A 957 -6.31 -29.94 23.04
CA GLY A 957 -7.07 -31.03 23.68
C GLY A 957 -7.55 -32.16 22.75
N ASN A 958 -7.29 -32.05 21.43
CA ASN A 958 -7.85 -32.98 20.45
C ASN A 958 -7.24 -34.38 20.56
N PHE A 959 -8.06 -35.39 20.34
CA PHE A 959 -7.67 -36.79 20.30
C PHE A 959 -7.52 -37.25 18.85
N ILE A 960 -6.27 -37.30 18.37
CA ILE A 960 -5.95 -37.54 16.96
C ILE A 960 -5.26 -38.91 16.86
N ALA A 961 -6.04 -39.95 16.54
CA ALA A 961 -5.58 -41.34 16.67
C ALA A 961 -5.95 -42.25 15.49
N ARG A 962 -5.11 -43.27 15.23
CA ARG A 962 -5.34 -44.29 14.16
C ARG A 962 -5.55 -43.73 12.74
N ASN A 963 -5.20 -42.48 12.49
CA ASN A 963 -5.22 -41.88 11.14
C ASN A 963 -3.95 -42.33 10.38
N ASN A 964 -3.95 -42.36 9.04
CA ASN A 964 -2.69 -42.62 8.31
C ASN A 964 -1.71 -41.45 8.49
N LEU A 965 -2.21 -40.21 8.49
CA LEU A 965 -1.44 -39.02 8.84
C LEU A 965 -2.18 -38.22 9.93
N GLY A 966 -1.60 -38.09 11.13
CA GLY A 966 -2.20 -37.38 12.26
C GLY A 966 -2.40 -35.88 11.96
N VAL A 967 -1.30 -35.17 11.71
CA VAL A 967 -1.28 -33.75 11.30
C VAL A 967 -0.53 -33.59 9.98
N HIS A 968 -1.15 -32.91 9.02
CA HIS A 968 -0.49 -32.38 7.85
C HIS A 968 -0.48 -30.86 7.92
N TYR A 969 0.68 -30.28 8.18
CA TYR A 969 0.86 -28.85 8.37
C TYR A 969 1.56 -28.27 7.15
N TRP A 970 0.84 -27.54 6.30
CA TRP A 970 1.32 -27.09 4.99
C TRP A 970 1.06 -25.59 4.77
N GLY A 971 1.66 -25.05 3.72
CA GLY A 971 1.19 -23.82 3.10
C GLY A 971 1.43 -22.56 3.91
N GLY A 972 2.42 -22.55 4.81
CA GLY A 972 2.70 -21.39 5.66
C GLY A 972 1.61 -21.14 6.69
N SER A 973 1.03 -22.20 7.26
CA SER A 973 0.08 -22.13 8.37
C SER A 973 0.76 -21.71 9.68
N GLU A 974 1.41 -20.55 9.68
CA GLU A 974 2.27 -20.07 10.75
C GLU A 974 1.50 -19.53 11.97
N ASP A 975 2.19 -19.50 13.12
CA ASP A 975 1.76 -18.89 14.38
C ASP A 975 0.42 -19.43 14.95
N ASN A 976 0.15 -20.72 14.70
CA ASN A 976 -0.91 -21.47 15.37
C ASN A 976 -0.39 -22.07 16.69
N ASP A 977 -1.19 -21.95 17.76
CA ASP A 977 -0.99 -22.64 19.03
C ASP A 977 -1.48 -24.09 18.90
N ILE A 978 -0.55 -25.04 18.89
CA ILE A 978 -0.86 -26.48 18.88
C ILE A 978 -0.35 -27.08 20.18
N SER A 979 -1.25 -27.26 21.14
CA SER A 979 -0.90 -27.61 22.53
C SER A 979 -1.87 -28.59 23.19
N GLU A 980 -1.40 -29.36 24.17
CA GLU A 980 -2.22 -30.29 24.97
C GLU A 980 -3.05 -31.32 24.15
N ASN A 981 -2.67 -31.63 22.90
CA ASN A 981 -3.33 -32.65 22.06
C ASN A 981 -2.74 -34.05 22.29
N SER A 982 -3.46 -35.10 21.90
CA SER A 982 -3.00 -36.50 22.01
C SER A 982 -2.87 -37.18 20.64
N PHE A 983 -1.64 -37.42 20.19
CA PHE A 983 -1.30 -38.03 18.90
C PHE A 983 -0.89 -39.50 19.07
N MET A 984 -1.80 -40.45 18.82
CA MET A 984 -1.60 -41.85 19.20
C MET A 984 -1.93 -42.86 18.10
N ALA A 985 -1.02 -43.82 17.86
CA ALA A 985 -1.21 -44.92 16.92
C ALA A 985 -1.55 -44.49 15.47
N ASN A 986 -1.22 -43.25 15.08
CA ASN A 986 -1.24 -42.84 13.67
C ASN A 986 -0.06 -43.49 12.92
N GLU A 987 -0.21 -43.75 11.62
CA GLU A 987 0.87 -44.33 10.81
C GLU A 987 2.03 -43.32 10.66
N ILE A 988 1.72 -42.06 10.39
CA ILE A 988 2.62 -40.91 10.53
C ILE A 988 1.97 -39.89 11.47
N GLN A 989 2.69 -39.39 12.48
CA GLN A 989 2.12 -38.41 13.41
C GLN A 989 2.00 -37.02 12.77
N VAL A 990 3.09 -36.54 12.16
CA VAL A 990 3.20 -35.19 11.59
C VAL A 990 3.95 -35.23 10.26
N LYS A 991 3.42 -34.55 9.24
CA LYS A 991 4.14 -34.14 8.02
C LYS A 991 4.15 -32.61 8.03
N TYR A 992 5.31 -32.01 8.29
CA TYR A 992 5.45 -30.57 8.57
C TYR A 992 6.15 -29.85 7.41
N VAL A 993 5.51 -28.84 6.83
CA VAL A 993 5.99 -28.12 5.64
C VAL A 993 5.80 -26.61 5.84
N SER A 994 6.89 -25.96 6.27
CA SER A 994 6.97 -24.54 6.67
C SER A 994 8.29 -23.93 6.19
N ALA A 995 8.39 -22.60 6.21
CA ALA A 995 9.63 -21.86 5.91
C ALA A 995 10.52 -21.62 7.14
N ARG A 996 9.97 -21.77 8.36
CA ARG A 996 10.66 -21.62 9.65
C ARG A 996 10.16 -22.66 10.65
N ASP A 997 10.95 -22.90 11.69
CA ASP A 997 10.54 -23.71 12.84
C ASP A 997 9.35 -23.07 13.57
N GLN A 998 8.54 -23.91 14.23
CA GLN A 998 7.40 -23.49 15.04
C GLN A 998 7.37 -24.24 16.38
N THR A 999 7.05 -23.50 17.44
CA THR A 999 7.04 -24.02 18.82
C THR A 999 5.64 -24.51 19.19
N TRP A 1000 5.53 -25.80 19.47
CA TRP A 1000 4.36 -26.44 20.08
C TRP A 1000 4.67 -26.73 21.56
N ASN A 1001 3.66 -27.00 22.39
CA ASN A 1001 3.89 -27.28 23.81
C ASN A 1001 2.85 -28.26 24.39
N GLY A 1002 3.30 -29.26 25.13
CA GLY A 1002 2.40 -30.05 25.98
C GLY A 1002 1.59 -31.11 25.24
N ASN A 1003 1.94 -31.50 24.01
CA ASN A 1003 1.23 -32.56 23.31
C ASN A 1003 1.77 -33.95 23.73
N PHE A 1004 0.91 -34.96 23.77
CA PHE A 1004 1.31 -36.37 23.89
C PHE A 1004 1.59 -36.97 22.51
N TRP A 1005 2.66 -37.75 22.40
CA TRP A 1005 3.12 -38.39 21.17
C TRP A 1005 3.37 -39.88 21.40
N GLY A 1006 2.57 -40.75 20.78
CA GLY A 1006 2.61 -42.22 20.98
C GLY A 1006 3.86 -42.95 20.46
N ASP A 1007 4.84 -42.21 19.93
CA ASP A 1007 6.16 -42.66 19.46
C ASP A 1007 7.31 -41.75 19.99
N TYR A 1008 7.05 -40.97 21.05
CA TYR A 1008 8.09 -40.25 21.79
C TYR A 1008 8.95 -41.21 22.62
N VAL A 1009 10.27 -41.01 22.53
CA VAL A 1009 11.30 -41.88 23.16
C VAL A 1009 12.22 -41.06 24.08
N GLY A 1010 11.68 -40.00 24.70
CA GLY A 1010 12.39 -39.24 25.73
C GLY A 1010 12.11 -39.78 27.14
N TRP A 1011 12.43 -38.97 28.14
CA TRP A 1011 12.39 -39.33 29.55
C TRP A 1011 11.96 -38.13 30.40
N ASP A 1012 11.46 -38.45 31.58
CA ASP A 1012 11.07 -37.53 32.65
C ASP A 1012 11.93 -37.89 33.87
N LEU A 1013 12.87 -37.02 34.23
CA LEU A 1013 13.80 -37.20 35.36
C LEU A 1013 13.36 -36.43 36.62
N ASN A 1014 12.47 -35.45 36.47
CA ASN A 1014 11.96 -34.63 37.57
C ASN A 1014 10.64 -35.19 38.17
N ASN A 1015 9.99 -36.12 37.45
CA ASN A 1015 8.71 -36.75 37.71
C ASN A 1015 7.54 -35.75 37.77
N ASP A 1016 7.50 -34.78 36.85
CA ASP A 1016 6.39 -33.83 36.68
C ASP A 1016 5.31 -34.27 35.67
N GLY A 1017 5.56 -35.35 34.91
CA GLY A 1017 4.67 -35.90 33.90
C GLY A 1017 4.95 -35.41 32.47
N ARG A 1018 5.96 -34.54 32.29
CA ARG A 1018 6.42 -34.03 30.98
C ARG A 1018 7.86 -34.46 30.73
N GLY A 1019 8.20 -34.66 29.46
CA GLY A 1019 9.53 -35.11 29.07
C GLY A 1019 10.56 -33.97 29.02
N ASP A 1020 11.72 -34.17 29.65
CA ASP A 1020 12.87 -33.25 29.64
C ASP A 1020 13.49 -33.04 28.23
N VAL A 1021 13.11 -33.88 27.27
CA VAL A 1021 13.67 -33.91 25.91
C VAL A 1021 12.64 -33.39 24.91
N PRO A 1022 12.87 -32.27 24.21
CA PRO A 1022 11.92 -31.78 23.21
C PRO A 1022 11.66 -32.77 22.07
N TYR A 1023 10.40 -33.07 21.79
CA TYR A 1023 9.96 -33.80 20.60
C TYR A 1023 10.14 -32.90 19.37
N ARG A 1024 10.53 -33.50 18.23
CA ARG A 1024 10.83 -32.78 16.99
C ARG A 1024 10.30 -33.58 15.81
N SER A 1025 9.58 -32.92 14.89
CA SER A 1025 9.20 -33.51 13.60
C SER A 1025 10.31 -33.36 12.55
N ASN A 1026 10.11 -33.98 11.38
CA ASN A 1026 11.02 -33.93 10.23
C ASN A 1026 12.46 -34.36 10.58
N THR A 1027 12.60 -35.39 11.41
CA THR A 1027 13.87 -36.07 11.67
C THR A 1027 14.29 -36.97 10.50
N LEU A 1028 15.55 -37.38 10.46
CA LEU A 1028 16.05 -38.41 9.56
C LEU A 1028 15.40 -39.78 9.88
N VAL A 1029 15.00 -39.98 11.14
CA VAL A 1029 14.12 -41.08 11.57
C VAL A 1029 12.74 -40.96 10.91
N ASP A 1030 12.08 -39.80 10.95
CA ASP A 1030 10.79 -39.59 10.27
C ASP A 1030 10.88 -39.88 8.77
N ALA A 1031 11.92 -39.39 8.09
CA ALA A 1031 12.14 -39.67 6.67
C ALA A 1031 12.29 -41.17 6.36
N LEU A 1032 12.88 -41.95 7.28
CA LEU A 1032 12.92 -43.41 7.19
C LEU A 1032 11.56 -44.06 7.48
N LEU A 1033 10.80 -43.57 8.46
CA LEU A 1033 9.46 -44.05 8.77
C LEU A 1033 8.45 -43.77 7.65
N TRP A 1034 8.51 -42.59 7.02
CA TRP A 1034 7.68 -42.24 5.86
C TRP A 1034 7.94 -43.18 4.68
N LYS A 1035 9.20 -43.60 4.47
CA LYS A 1035 9.57 -44.52 3.39
C LYS A 1035 9.32 -45.99 3.74
N TYR A 1036 9.42 -46.36 5.01
CA TYR A 1036 9.28 -47.74 5.49
C TYR A 1036 8.50 -47.78 6.83
N PRO A 1037 7.16 -47.67 6.85
CA PRO A 1037 6.37 -47.64 8.08
C PRO A 1037 6.56 -48.85 9.01
N SER A 1038 6.93 -50.00 8.46
CA SER A 1038 7.30 -51.21 9.23
C SER A 1038 8.51 -51.02 10.15
N ALA A 1039 9.37 -50.03 9.88
CA ALA A 1039 10.53 -49.71 10.70
C ALA A 1039 10.17 -49.14 12.08
N LYS A 1040 8.88 -48.80 12.37
CA LYS A 1040 8.43 -48.44 13.73
C LYS A 1040 8.77 -49.51 14.77
N LEU A 1041 8.84 -50.79 14.39
CA LEU A 1041 9.27 -51.90 15.25
C LEU A 1041 10.72 -51.77 15.76
N LEU A 1042 11.52 -50.90 15.15
CA LEU A 1042 12.93 -50.67 15.47
C LEU A 1042 13.18 -49.35 16.20
N LEU A 1043 12.15 -48.56 16.56
CA LEU A 1043 12.31 -47.26 17.22
C LEU A 1043 13.10 -47.33 18.54
N SER A 1044 12.86 -48.37 19.35
CA SER A 1044 13.59 -48.61 20.60
C SER A 1044 14.97 -49.27 20.38
N SER A 1045 15.40 -49.52 19.15
CA SER A 1045 16.67 -50.19 18.87
C SER A 1045 17.89 -49.26 19.02
N PRO A 1046 19.06 -49.77 19.40
CA PRO A 1046 20.29 -48.97 19.47
C PRO A 1046 20.63 -48.25 18.15
N ALA A 1047 20.29 -48.84 17.00
CA ALA A 1047 20.55 -48.23 15.68
C ALA A 1047 19.71 -46.94 15.47
N PHE A 1048 18.43 -46.95 15.85
CA PHE A 1048 17.58 -45.75 15.76
C PHE A 1048 17.98 -44.70 16.79
N GLN A 1049 18.36 -45.10 18.01
CA GLN A 1049 18.85 -44.18 19.04
C GLN A 1049 20.17 -43.51 18.61
N VAL A 1050 21.12 -44.27 18.05
CA VAL A 1050 22.38 -43.71 17.51
C VAL A 1050 22.11 -42.77 16.32
N LEU A 1051 21.15 -43.08 15.45
CA LEU A 1051 20.79 -42.20 14.33
C LEU A 1051 20.17 -40.87 14.81
N ALA A 1052 19.25 -40.93 15.77
CA ALA A 1052 18.62 -39.74 16.36
C ALA A 1052 19.63 -38.90 17.18
N PHE A 1053 20.60 -39.54 17.81
CA PHE A 1053 21.73 -38.86 18.47
C PHE A 1053 22.65 -38.19 17.43
N ALA A 1054 23.03 -38.90 16.37
CA ALA A 1054 23.88 -38.35 15.31
C ALA A 1054 23.24 -37.13 14.61
N GLU A 1055 21.92 -37.15 14.37
CA GLU A 1055 21.21 -35.98 13.83
C GLU A 1055 21.21 -34.78 14.79
N ARG A 1056 21.12 -35.03 16.11
CA ARG A 1056 21.14 -34.00 17.16
C ARG A 1056 22.48 -33.28 17.22
N GLU A 1057 23.59 -34.03 17.16
CA GLU A 1057 24.94 -33.48 17.25
C GLU A 1057 25.46 -32.93 15.90
N PHE A 1058 24.97 -33.45 14.76
CA PHE A 1058 25.43 -33.08 13.42
C PHE A 1058 24.26 -32.71 12.47
N PRO A 1059 23.61 -31.54 12.66
CA PRO A 1059 22.52 -31.05 11.80
C PRO A 1059 23.04 -30.51 10.45
N VAL A 1060 23.53 -31.40 9.57
CA VAL A 1060 24.20 -31.03 8.30
C VAL A 1060 23.25 -30.38 7.28
N ILE A 1061 21.96 -30.74 7.29
CA ILE A 1061 20.89 -30.05 6.53
C ILE A 1061 19.64 -29.98 7.40
N ALA A 1062 19.34 -28.81 7.96
CA ALA A 1062 18.14 -28.59 8.76
C ALA A 1062 16.94 -28.25 7.87
N ALA A 1063 16.07 -29.22 7.62
CA ALA A 1063 14.69 -28.93 7.18
C ALA A 1063 13.90 -28.33 8.37
N PRO A 1064 13.04 -27.31 8.17
CA PRO A 1064 12.26 -26.72 9.26
C PRO A 1064 11.39 -27.74 10.00
N LYS A 1065 11.22 -27.54 11.31
CA LYS A 1065 10.60 -28.50 12.23
C LYS A 1065 9.52 -27.87 13.12
N ALA A 1066 8.50 -28.65 13.45
CA ALA A 1066 7.73 -28.40 14.66
C ALA A 1066 8.50 -28.98 15.86
N VAL A 1067 8.60 -28.21 16.95
CA VAL A 1067 9.31 -28.60 18.16
C VAL A 1067 8.35 -28.48 19.34
N ASP A 1068 8.08 -29.59 20.04
CA ASP A 1068 7.36 -29.57 21.32
C ASP A 1068 8.37 -29.61 22.47
N ASN A 1069 8.45 -28.54 23.25
CA ASN A 1069 9.45 -28.38 24.31
C ASN A 1069 9.14 -29.14 25.59
N ALA A 1070 7.88 -29.57 25.79
CA ALA A 1070 7.44 -30.20 27.03
C ALA A 1070 6.36 -31.26 26.74
N PRO A 1071 6.66 -32.29 25.94
CA PRO A 1071 5.69 -33.32 25.56
C PRO A 1071 5.22 -34.09 26.79
N HIS A 1072 3.93 -34.44 26.85
CA HIS A 1072 3.41 -35.23 27.98
C HIS A 1072 3.82 -36.70 27.87
N MET A 1073 4.06 -37.33 29.03
CA MET A 1073 4.41 -38.75 29.13
C MET A 1073 3.19 -39.69 29.00
N THR A 1074 1.98 -39.17 29.15
CA THR A 1074 0.70 -39.91 29.01
C THR A 1074 -0.31 -39.12 28.18
N PRO A 1075 -1.28 -39.76 27.50
CA PRO A 1075 -2.32 -39.06 26.73
C PRO A 1075 -3.07 -38.03 27.58
N VAL A 1076 -3.18 -36.81 27.06
CA VAL A 1076 -3.86 -35.68 27.72
C VAL A 1076 -5.39 -35.88 27.72
N THR A 1077 -5.93 -36.55 26.70
CA THR A 1077 -7.37 -36.81 26.57
C THR A 1077 -7.83 -37.86 27.60
N PRO A 1078 -8.80 -37.54 28.50
CA PRO A 1078 -9.38 -38.50 29.42
C PRO A 1078 -10.10 -39.65 28.70
N ASN A 1079 -10.13 -40.85 29.32
CA ASN A 1079 -10.84 -42.03 28.80
C ASN A 1079 -10.44 -42.47 27.38
N TRP A 1080 -9.20 -42.18 26.95
CA TRP A 1080 -8.67 -42.51 25.62
C TRP A 1080 -8.80 -43.99 25.24
N THR A 1081 -8.75 -44.91 26.21
CA THR A 1081 -9.00 -46.35 25.99
C THR A 1081 -10.40 -46.60 25.43
N ALA A 1082 -11.44 -46.06 26.08
CA ALA A 1082 -12.82 -46.21 25.63
C ALA A 1082 -13.08 -45.55 24.27
N LEU A 1083 -12.35 -44.48 23.92
CA LEU A 1083 -12.38 -43.90 22.56
C LEU A 1083 -11.77 -44.85 21.52
N LEU A 1084 -10.66 -45.53 21.84
CA LEU A 1084 -10.08 -46.55 20.98
C LEU A 1084 -10.97 -47.80 20.86
N ASP A 1085 -11.68 -48.20 21.91
CA ASP A 1085 -12.58 -49.36 21.84
C ASP A 1085 -13.85 -49.02 21.04
N ARG A 1086 -14.34 -47.78 21.12
CA ARG A 1086 -15.52 -47.30 20.38
C ARG A 1086 -15.27 -47.04 18.90
N TYR A 1087 -14.07 -46.56 18.54
CA TYR A 1087 -13.72 -46.16 17.17
C TYR A 1087 -12.56 -47.03 16.61
N PRO A 1088 -12.86 -48.22 16.03
CA PRO A 1088 -11.85 -49.12 15.47
C PRO A 1088 -11.07 -48.47 14.32
N ALA A 1089 -9.87 -48.99 14.04
CA ALA A 1089 -9.09 -48.56 12.88
C ALA A 1089 -9.78 -48.99 11.57
N ALA A 1090 -9.79 -48.10 10.57
CA ALA A 1090 -10.30 -48.41 9.25
C ALA A 1090 -9.51 -49.56 8.57
N PRO A 1091 -10.15 -50.49 7.86
CA PRO A 1091 -9.46 -51.49 7.04
C PRO A 1091 -8.54 -50.84 6.00
N LYS A 1092 -7.38 -51.47 5.73
CA LYS A 1092 -6.24 -50.90 4.96
C LYS A 1092 -6.48 -50.57 3.47
N ASN A 1093 -7.72 -50.51 3.01
CA ASN A 1093 -8.05 -50.43 1.58
C ASN A 1093 -7.75 -49.04 0.96
N TYR A 1094 -7.80 -47.95 1.73
CA TYR A 1094 -7.77 -46.58 1.22
C TYR A 1094 -6.52 -46.20 0.42
N TYR A 1095 -5.33 -46.69 0.78
CA TYR A 1095 -4.11 -46.49 -0.02
C TYR A 1095 -4.04 -47.36 -1.28
N GLY A 1096 -4.84 -48.42 -1.37
CA GLY A 1096 -4.84 -49.35 -2.51
C GLY A 1096 -5.88 -49.04 -3.60
N THR A 1097 -6.99 -48.38 -3.24
CA THR A 1097 -8.07 -48.04 -4.18
C THR A 1097 -8.11 -46.57 -4.61
N LEU A 1098 -7.15 -45.75 -4.16
CA LEU A 1098 -6.85 -44.46 -4.79
C LEU A 1098 -6.17 -44.69 -6.14
N THR A 1099 -6.95 -45.02 -7.18
CA THR A 1099 -6.58 -44.64 -8.55
C THR A 1099 -6.23 -43.16 -8.55
N LYS A 1100 -5.02 -42.81 -9.01
CA LYS A 1100 -4.47 -41.46 -8.91
C LYS A 1100 -5.48 -40.40 -9.36
N LEU A 1101 -5.94 -39.59 -8.41
CA LEU A 1101 -6.39 -38.23 -8.69
C LEU A 1101 -5.14 -37.42 -9.03
N GLU A 1102 -4.86 -37.26 -10.33
CA GLU A 1102 -3.61 -36.67 -10.87
C GLU A 1102 -3.37 -35.20 -10.48
N HIS A 1103 -4.31 -34.60 -9.75
CA HIS A 1103 -4.47 -33.17 -9.51
C HIS A 1103 -4.39 -32.78 -8.01
N LEU A 1104 -3.92 -33.69 -7.13
CA LEU A 1104 -3.55 -33.36 -5.74
C LEU A 1104 -2.01 -33.28 -5.58
N PRO A 1105 -1.41 -32.08 -5.51
CA PRO A 1105 0.02 -31.94 -5.28
C PRO A 1105 0.38 -32.33 -3.84
N GLY A 1106 1.08 -33.45 -3.66
CA GLY A 1106 1.38 -33.98 -2.32
C GLY A 1106 2.35 -35.14 -2.20
N GLU A 1107 2.77 -35.79 -3.29
CA GLU A 1107 3.81 -36.84 -3.26
C GLU A 1107 4.52 -37.02 -4.62
N ASN A 1108 5.58 -36.22 -4.81
CA ASN A 1108 6.77 -36.44 -5.66
C ASN A 1108 7.85 -35.46 -5.18
#